data_AF-A0A948F7W3-F1
#
_entry.id   AF-A0A948F7W3-F1
#
_cell.length_a   1.000
_cell.length_b   1.000
_cell.length_c   1.000
_cell.angle_alpha   90.00
_cell.angle_beta   90.00
_cell.angle_gamma   90.00
#
_symmetry.space_group_name_H-M   'P 1'
#
loop_
_entity.id
_entity.type
_entity.pdbx_description
1 polymer ?
#
loop_
_entity_poly.entity_id
_entity_poly.type
_entity_poly.pdbx_seq_one_letter_code
_entity_poly.pdbx_strand_id
1 'polypeptide(L)'
;LGWMAGAADLDGNPRVVGASVDIGAYEYQVLTDPLAVEISAEDLQAVVGFALPFAGRVVGNAQGYVWRFGDGHGVTNQLYVTNTYAAAGLYEVTLTASNLAGSVAVTAVVEIVGAGYAYYVATNGSDAAAGTNWATATATIQAAADVAGRGCVIWVTNGLYDAGGRRVAGGLLTNRVVLDKPLFLRSVNGPAVTCIAGAPNAHDALDGAAAVRGVYLDSQAMLDGFTVSNGHTRLAGDVALDRSGGGVYCASTSAVITNCVITDSTAGYSGGGCYKGTRLHCTVQNNAATNYGGGVYSGVLEYCLVAGNRAGDGGGLASSPALNCVIRGNTANRYGGGAYSASSYLRNCTVAGNTAGDRAGGVYRVPLQNSLVYYNDAPSYPNFYEGGFTNCCTTPAPVGSDNITNAPGLVSALDPRLLPGAACIGRGTNQSWMSGAVDLDDYPRLTGTSVDIGAYEYYSDTVLTGLLTAAISCAYTQAPAGFELEFEALITGRAQGMEWDFGDGGRATGVCVVGHAFGAAGVFPVVLAVSNLSGAVAATAEVTIVAQDCHLYVHPGGDDGAAGTNWATALATIQAVVDASSLGCTIWVSNGTYATGGRAVQAGLTNRVAVDQAVIVRSLNGPAVTAIVGQPCPTNGGAGAGAVRCVYLGSGARLDGFTLTNGFTLSSGTEQQQGGGIWCEGTSAVVTNCRIAGCGAGDDGGGGYSGTFESCTFDGNRADHGGGAVAATLGDCTVTNNRAGLGGGAYGCTLTDSRICNNAATNTYGGGVYGGTASACLLSGNTAANSGGGAYNAQLSGCTLRSNALTAAMGDGGGAYGGTLQGCDLANNSAPGGFGGGAALADLSGCTLVSNSALYGGGAYEGNLTNCLLRWNDAPYGGGAYDSVSYNSTFHNNTASNGAGLFDGTAYDTVFSNNTAIAGGGGACAATLHRCRLVGNTANEGGGAGGGTLYTCVVMDNTADMGGGVASAESYNCTIVGNEATSFGGGTFWGTPRNCIVYYNTAFASVNAYFGWLTNCCSSPLPDGTDNFITAPRMVDYANGDVRLLSNSPCINTGTNQAWMAGARDPDGNHRVILKVVDVGAYEYTYPGMDHDGDGIETAYESGTGAYVGSEDTGTDPLVSDTDGDRVGDGDELTAGTDPTEGASFLGMLLPATQEIAEGFVVSWQSVGGKYYRLERSTNLASAFDFVVQSNIPATPVMNTVTDTTASGWGPYFYRAGVEP
;
A
#
# COMPACT_ATOMS: atom_id res chain seq x y z
N LEU A 1 -0.02 -49.37 30.14
CA LEU A 1 -0.66 -50.21 29.08
C LEU A 1 -0.22 -51.65 29.28
N GLY A 2 -1.04 -52.65 28.90
CA GLY A 2 -0.74 -54.07 29.16
C GLY A 2 0.55 -54.59 28.51
N TRP A 3 0.99 -53.99 27.40
CA TRP A 3 2.23 -54.37 26.70
C TRP A 3 3.51 -53.93 27.41
N MET A 4 3.43 -52.99 28.35
CA MET A 4 4.60 -52.43 29.05
C MET A 4 5.17 -53.38 30.11
N ALA A 5 4.36 -54.33 30.60
CA ALA A 5 4.79 -55.31 31.57
C ALA A 5 5.75 -56.32 30.93
N GLY A 6 7.05 -56.12 31.13
CA GLY A 6 8.11 -56.98 30.58
C GLY A 6 8.70 -56.52 29.24
N ALA A 7 8.27 -55.36 28.72
CA ALA A 7 8.95 -54.73 27.59
C ALA A 7 10.30 -54.15 28.04
N ALA A 8 11.26 -54.13 27.13
CA ALA A 8 12.51 -53.42 27.31
C ALA A 8 12.51 -52.11 26.51
N ASP A 9 13.22 -51.10 26.99
CA ASP A 9 13.56 -49.91 26.22
C ASP A 9 14.65 -50.20 25.17
N LEU A 10 15.12 -49.16 24.47
CA LEU A 10 16.11 -49.33 23.41
C LEU A 10 17.50 -49.77 23.89
N ASP A 11 17.79 -49.63 25.19
CA ASP A 11 19.02 -50.12 25.83
C ASP A 11 18.87 -51.55 26.39
N GLY A 12 17.69 -52.17 26.20
CA GLY A 12 17.40 -53.51 26.72
C GLY A 12 16.97 -53.52 28.19
N ASN A 13 16.75 -52.35 28.79
CA ASN A 13 16.39 -52.17 30.18
C ASN A 13 14.86 -52.27 30.38
N PRO A 14 14.36 -52.76 31.52
CA PRO A 14 12.91 -52.82 31.77
C PRO A 14 12.22 -51.47 31.57
N ARG A 15 11.14 -51.46 30.79
CA ARG A 15 10.38 -50.25 30.41
C ARG A 15 9.54 -49.66 31.55
N VAL A 16 9.57 -50.26 32.73
CA VAL A 16 8.92 -49.76 33.93
C VAL A 16 9.90 -49.93 35.09
N VAL A 17 10.50 -48.84 35.55
CA VAL A 17 11.31 -48.82 36.77
C VAL A 17 10.64 -47.93 37.82
N GLY A 18 10.22 -48.54 38.93
CA GLY A 18 9.38 -47.86 39.93
C GLY A 18 7.89 -48.00 39.64
N ALA A 19 7.15 -46.88 39.65
CA ALA A 19 5.68 -46.86 39.55
C ALA A 19 5.12 -46.31 38.20
N SER A 20 5.98 -45.73 37.35
CA SER A 20 5.59 -45.07 36.10
C SER A 20 6.68 -45.24 35.04
N VAL A 21 6.34 -44.89 33.78
CA VAL A 21 7.25 -44.89 32.62
C VAL A 21 7.74 -43.47 32.36
N ASP A 22 9.01 -43.29 32.00
CA ASP A 22 9.55 -41.98 31.63
C ASP A 22 9.17 -41.57 30.19
N ILE A 23 9.19 -40.27 29.93
CA ILE A 23 8.90 -39.73 28.59
C ILE A 23 10.13 -39.92 27.70
N GLY A 24 10.04 -40.79 26.68
CA GLY A 24 11.08 -40.95 25.67
C GLY A 24 11.27 -42.39 25.21
N ALA A 25 12.32 -42.67 24.43
CA ALA A 25 12.65 -44.03 23.96
C ALA A 25 13.39 -44.87 25.02
N TYR A 26 13.82 -44.28 26.12
CA TYR A 26 14.63 -44.88 27.20
C TYR A 26 13.96 -44.68 28.55
N GLU A 27 14.12 -45.64 29.47
CA GLU A 27 13.66 -45.54 30.86
C GLU A 27 14.84 -45.10 31.74
N TYR A 28 14.66 -44.07 32.58
CA TYR A 28 15.74 -43.59 33.44
C TYR A 28 16.07 -44.63 34.51
N GLN A 29 17.32 -45.07 34.53
CA GLN A 29 17.85 -45.98 35.55
C GLN A 29 19.15 -45.42 36.11
N VAL A 30 19.39 -45.70 37.39
CA VAL A 30 20.66 -45.39 38.04
C VAL A 30 21.69 -46.43 37.59
N LEU A 31 22.37 -46.16 36.49
CA LEU A 31 23.35 -47.06 35.87
C LEU A 31 24.79 -46.56 36.04
N THR A 32 25.74 -47.49 36.08
CA THR A 32 27.19 -47.24 36.23
C THR A 32 27.93 -47.43 34.90
N ASP A 33 27.25 -47.15 33.78
CA ASP A 33 27.83 -47.42 32.46
C ASP A 33 29.08 -46.57 32.23
N PRO A 34 30.08 -47.10 31.52
CA PRO A 34 31.24 -46.31 31.12
C PRO A 34 30.81 -45.09 30.30
N LEU A 35 31.28 -43.91 30.69
CA LEU A 35 31.05 -42.67 29.95
C LEU A 35 32.08 -42.51 28.83
N ALA A 36 31.65 -42.06 27.66
CA ALA A 36 32.50 -41.51 26.62
C ALA A 36 31.98 -40.12 26.23
N VAL A 37 32.88 -39.16 26.13
CA VAL A 37 32.55 -37.73 25.94
C VAL A 37 33.39 -37.19 24.80
N GLU A 38 32.76 -36.40 23.94
CA GLU A 38 33.39 -35.70 22.81
C GLU A 38 32.85 -34.28 22.71
N ILE A 39 33.74 -33.33 22.40
CA ILE A 39 33.37 -31.98 21.97
C ILE A 39 33.42 -31.96 20.45
N SER A 40 32.28 -31.62 19.84
CA SER A 40 32.19 -31.25 18.44
C SER A 40 32.13 -29.73 18.35
N ALA A 41 33.13 -29.14 17.71
CA ALA A 41 33.21 -27.73 17.38
C ALA A 41 33.59 -27.62 15.90
N GLU A 42 32.70 -27.07 15.08
CA GLU A 42 32.94 -26.91 13.64
C GLU A 42 33.97 -25.79 13.37
N ASP A 43 34.03 -24.80 14.26
CA ASP A 43 34.98 -23.69 14.20
C ASP A 43 35.87 -23.69 15.44
N LEU A 44 37.18 -23.60 15.23
CA LEU A 44 38.19 -23.50 16.30
C LEU A 44 38.83 -22.12 16.39
N GLN A 45 38.38 -21.15 15.59
CA GLN A 45 38.86 -19.78 15.62
C GLN A 45 37.69 -18.78 15.56
N ALA A 46 37.77 -17.69 16.33
CA ALA A 46 36.84 -16.57 16.25
C ALA A 46 37.52 -15.24 16.63
N VAL A 47 36.99 -14.13 16.11
CA VAL A 47 37.35 -12.79 16.56
C VAL A 47 36.72 -12.51 17.93
N VAL A 48 37.41 -11.75 18.79
CA VAL A 48 36.86 -11.24 20.07
C VAL A 48 35.43 -10.70 19.88
N GLY A 49 34.50 -11.14 20.73
CA GLY A 49 33.10 -10.75 20.66
C GLY A 49 32.19 -11.62 19.78
N PHE A 50 32.73 -12.54 18.98
CA PHE A 50 31.93 -13.51 18.22
C PHE A 50 31.70 -14.79 19.02
N ALA A 51 30.45 -15.28 18.98
CA ALA A 51 30.07 -16.51 19.67
C ALA A 51 30.56 -17.75 18.91
N LEU A 52 31.20 -18.67 19.63
CA LEU A 52 31.57 -20.00 19.16
C LEU A 52 30.54 -21.04 19.64
N PRO A 53 29.91 -21.79 18.72
CA PRO A 53 29.02 -22.90 19.08
C PRO A 53 29.82 -24.17 19.40
N PHE A 54 29.39 -24.88 20.43
CA PHE A 54 29.93 -26.18 20.83
C PHE A 54 28.78 -27.17 21.02
N ALA A 55 28.99 -28.40 20.57
CA ALA A 55 28.09 -29.52 20.80
C ALA A 55 28.81 -30.63 21.56
N GLY A 56 28.21 -31.10 22.64
CA GLY A 56 28.67 -32.25 23.40
C GLY A 56 28.04 -33.52 22.88
N ARG A 57 28.84 -34.56 22.65
CA ARG A 57 28.34 -35.91 22.43
C ARG A 57 28.76 -36.77 23.62
N VAL A 58 27.76 -37.28 24.35
CA VAL A 58 27.97 -38.13 25.52
C VAL A 58 27.32 -39.48 25.28
N VAL A 59 28.09 -40.55 25.46
CA VAL A 59 27.64 -41.95 25.42
C VAL A 59 27.81 -42.53 26.82
N GLY A 60 26.83 -43.34 27.26
CA GLY A 60 26.73 -43.82 28.64
C GLY A 60 25.88 -42.89 29.50
N ASN A 61 25.18 -43.46 30.49
CA ASN A 61 24.18 -42.77 31.30
C ASN A 61 24.79 -41.70 32.23
N ALA A 62 25.01 -40.50 31.69
CA ALA A 62 25.50 -39.35 32.44
C ALA A 62 24.37 -38.74 33.30
N GLN A 63 24.69 -38.43 34.55
CA GLN A 63 23.79 -37.73 35.48
C GLN A 63 23.92 -36.20 35.42
N GLY A 64 25.01 -35.71 34.83
CA GLY A 64 25.23 -34.30 34.58
C GLY A 64 26.47 -34.07 33.72
N TYR A 65 26.56 -32.87 33.16
CA TYR A 65 27.74 -32.45 32.41
C TYR A 65 28.01 -30.96 32.62
N VAL A 66 29.29 -30.62 32.63
CA VAL A 66 29.82 -29.28 32.94
C VAL A 66 30.75 -28.85 31.83
N TRP A 67 30.46 -27.71 31.22
CA TRP A 67 31.34 -27.00 30.31
C TRP A 67 32.17 -25.97 31.09
N ARG A 68 33.47 -25.89 30.76
CA ARG A 68 34.38 -24.83 31.18
C ARG A 68 35.05 -24.29 29.93
N PHE A 69 34.97 -22.98 29.69
CA PHE A 69 35.41 -22.41 28.42
C PHE A 69 36.84 -21.85 28.45
N GLY A 70 37.53 -21.93 29.59
CA GLY A 70 38.91 -21.47 29.76
C GLY A 70 39.05 -19.97 30.09
N ASP A 71 37.94 -19.21 30.10
CA ASP A 71 37.87 -17.77 30.36
C ASP A 71 37.24 -17.42 31.73
N GLY A 72 37.01 -18.45 32.57
CA GLY A 72 36.31 -18.35 33.84
C GLY A 72 34.80 -18.61 33.76
N HIS A 73 34.22 -18.63 32.57
CA HIS A 73 32.82 -18.99 32.36
C HIS A 73 32.62 -20.51 32.25
N GLY A 74 31.40 -20.94 32.55
CA GLY A 74 30.99 -22.34 32.42
C GLY A 74 29.49 -22.48 32.52
N VAL A 75 28.97 -23.52 31.88
CA VAL A 75 27.54 -23.85 31.86
C VAL A 75 27.35 -25.33 32.18
N THR A 76 26.21 -25.69 32.75
CA THR A 76 25.93 -27.07 33.16
C THR A 76 24.66 -27.57 32.51
N ASN A 77 24.58 -28.88 32.29
CA ASN A 77 23.39 -29.60 31.82
C ASN A 77 22.79 -29.09 30.48
N GLN A 78 23.61 -28.45 29.62
CA GLN A 78 23.27 -28.13 28.22
C GLN A 78 24.25 -28.77 27.22
N LEU A 79 23.75 -29.58 26.28
CA LEU A 79 24.59 -30.29 25.30
C LEU A 79 25.00 -29.39 24.13
N TYR A 80 24.19 -28.38 23.81
CA TYR A 80 24.48 -27.36 22.82
C TYR A 80 24.67 -26.04 23.54
N VAL A 81 25.85 -25.44 23.42
CA VAL A 81 26.23 -24.23 24.15
C VAL A 81 26.98 -23.29 23.23
N THR A 82 26.94 -22.00 23.55
CA THR A 82 27.75 -20.97 22.88
C THR A 82 28.56 -20.21 23.92
N ASN A 83 29.81 -19.87 23.60
CA ASN A 83 30.60 -18.95 24.43
C ASN A 83 31.15 -17.79 23.59
N THR A 84 31.19 -16.60 24.18
CA THR A 84 31.77 -15.40 23.57
C THR A 84 32.92 -14.91 24.43
N TYR A 85 34.08 -14.76 23.82
CA TYR A 85 35.32 -14.41 24.52
C TYR A 85 35.59 -12.91 24.43
N ALA A 86 35.92 -12.31 25.58
CA ALA A 86 36.17 -10.86 25.71
C ALA A 86 37.62 -10.45 25.37
N ALA A 87 38.54 -11.41 25.25
CA ALA A 87 39.95 -11.14 24.98
C ALA A 87 40.53 -12.16 24.00
N ALA A 88 41.56 -11.75 23.26
CA ALA A 88 42.30 -12.62 22.37
C ALA A 88 43.21 -13.58 23.16
N GLY A 89 43.35 -14.81 22.69
CA GLY A 89 44.14 -15.85 23.36
C GLY A 89 43.76 -17.26 22.93
N LEU A 90 44.52 -18.24 23.42
CA LEU A 90 44.17 -19.65 23.30
C LEU A 90 43.38 -20.06 24.54
N TYR A 91 42.23 -20.67 24.33
CA TYR A 91 41.34 -21.11 25.40
C TYR A 91 41.12 -22.61 25.33
N GLU A 92 41.28 -23.28 26.47
CA GLU A 92 40.95 -24.70 26.61
C GLU A 92 39.48 -24.84 27.04
N VAL A 93 38.67 -25.42 26.16
CA VAL A 93 37.27 -25.75 26.40
C VAL A 93 37.20 -27.18 26.90
N THR A 94 36.72 -27.39 28.12
CA THR A 94 36.54 -28.71 28.73
C THR A 94 35.06 -29.04 28.85
N LEU A 95 34.67 -30.24 28.40
CA LEU A 95 33.38 -30.86 28.69
C LEU A 95 33.63 -32.05 29.61
N THR A 96 33.03 -32.02 30.79
CA THR A 96 33.09 -33.11 31.77
C THR A 96 31.70 -33.70 31.94
N ALA A 97 31.51 -35.00 31.67
CA ALA A 97 30.30 -35.74 32.04
C ALA A 97 30.57 -36.61 33.27
N SER A 98 29.58 -36.75 34.16
CA SER A 98 29.70 -37.56 35.37
C SER A 98 28.48 -38.43 35.62
N ASN A 99 28.71 -39.59 36.24
CA ASN A 99 27.71 -40.49 36.80
C ASN A 99 28.26 -41.13 38.10
N LEU A 100 27.57 -42.13 38.65
CA LEU A 100 28.00 -42.78 39.90
C LEU A 100 29.29 -43.60 39.77
N ALA A 101 29.71 -43.97 38.56
CA ALA A 101 30.97 -44.68 38.33
C ALA A 101 32.19 -43.74 38.27
N GLY A 102 31.97 -42.44 38.05
CA GLY A 102 33.02 -41.42 37.98
C GLY A 102 32.71 -40.31 36.97
N SER A 103 33.73 -39.53 36.62
CA SER A 103 33.64 -38.45 35.63
C SER A 103 34.66 -38.64 34.51
N VAL A 104 34.25 -38.36 33.27
CA VAL A 104 35.11 -38.34 32.08
C VAL A 104 35.10 -36.92 31.51
N ALA A 105 36.28 -36.39 31.20
CA ALA A 105 36.46 -35.07 30.62
C ALA A 105 37.21 -35.15 29.30
N VAL A 106 36.84 -34.28 28.35
CA VAL A 106 37.54 -34.06 27.09
C VAL A 106 37.79 -32.57 26.91
N THR A 107 38.90 -32.21 26.27
CA THR A 107 39.28 -30.83 26.00
C THR A 107 39.39 -30.56 24.50
N ALA A 108 39.04 -29.34 24.10
CA ALA A 108 39.29 -28.76 22.79
C ALA A 108 39.97 -27.41 22.97
N VAL A 109 40.82 -26.99 22.03
CA VAL A 109 41.49 -25.67 22.07
C VAL A 109 40.89 -24.80 20.99
N VAL A 110 40.48 -23.58 21.37
CA VAL A 110 40.01 -22.55 20.44
C VAL A 110 40.94 -21.33 20.48
N GLU A 111 41.16 -20.73 19.31
CA GLU A 111 41.94 -19.51 19.15
C GLU A 111 41.02 -18.30 19.00
N ILE A 112 41.12 -17.35 19.93
CA ILE A 112 40.44 -16.07 19.84
C ILE A 112 41.42 -15.02 19.35
N VAL A 113 41.13 -14.44 18.20
CA VAL A 113 41.99 -13.45 17.54
C VAL A 113 41.44 -12.04 17.72
N GLY A 114 42.32 -11.03 17.63
CA GLY A 114 41.91 -9.62 17.72
C GLY A 114 41.10 -9.17 16.50
N ALA A 115 40.35 -8.06 16.64
CA ALA A 115 39.48 -7.51 15.60
C ALA A 115 40.17 -7.14 14.27
N GLY A 116 41.51 -7.00 14.26
CA GLY A 116 42.30 -6.72 13.06
C GLY A 116 42.83 -7.96 12.34
N TYR A 117 42.53 -9.18 12.79
CA TYR A 117 43.01 -10.40 12.16
C TYR A 117 42.28 -10.64 10.84
N ALA A 118 43.04 -10.83 9.76
CA ALA A 118 42.50 -10.91 8.41
C ALA A 118 43.23 -11.93 7.54
N TYR A 119 42.51 -12.44 6.55
CA TYR A 119 43.04 -13.27 5.47
C TYR A 119 43.10 -12.49 4.17
N TYR A 120 44.03 -12.86 3.29
CA TYR A 120 44.35 -12.12 2.07
C TYR A 120 44.32 -13.05 0.86
N VAL A 121 43.70 -12.58 -0.22
CA VAL A 121 43.49 -13.34 -1.46
C VAL A 121 43.96 -12.54 -2.66
N ALA A 122 44.75 -13.18 -3.53
CA ALA A 122 45.22 -12.59 -4.78
C ALA A 122 45.28 -13.63 -5.89
N THR A 123 44.96 -13.24 -7.12
CA THR A 123 44.94 -14.15 -8.29
C THR A 123 46.30 -14.80 -8.60
N ASN A 124 47.40 -14.23 -8.12
CA ASN A 124 48.76 -14.79 -8.21
C ASN A 124 49.23 -15.50 -6.92
N GLY A 125 48.34 -15.70 -5.96
CA GLY A 125 48.61 -16.38 -4.69
C GLY A 125 48.72 -17.90 -4.83
N SER A 126 48.65 -18.59 -3.69
CA SER A 126 48.67 -20.07 -3.64
C SER A 126 47.73 -20.58 -2.55
N ASP A 127 46.82 -21.48 -2.89
CA ASP A 127 45.87 -22.08 -1.93
C ASP A 127 46.56 -22.97 -0.87
N ALA A 128 47.86 -23.26 -1.04
CA ALA A 128 48.67 -23.91 -0.02
C ALA A 128 49.31 -22.93 0.99
N ALA A 129 49.20 -21.62 0.76
CA ALA A 129 49.74 -20.60 1.65
C ALA A 129 48.78 -20.27 2.80
N ALA A 130 49.30 -19.68 3.88
CA ALA A 130 48.54 -19.43 5.11
C ALA A 130 47.48 -18.31 4.99
N GLY A 131 47.56 -17.46 3.96
CA GLY A 131 46.62 -16.36 3.74
C GLY A 131 46.74 -15.20 4.72
N THR A 132 47.71 -15.16 5.64
CA THR A 132 47.74 -14.18 6.75
C THR A 132 48.32 -12.80 6.40
N ASN A 133 48.86 -12.63 5.19
CA ASN A 133 49.27 -11.35 4.62
C ASN A 133 49.36 -11.47 3.09
N TRP A 134 49.57 -10.35 2.39
CA TRP A 134 49.67 -10.33 0.92
C TRP A 134 50.76 -11.22 0.32
N ALA A 135 51.88 -11.44 1.02
CA ALA A 135 52.95 -12.32 0.52
C ALA A 135 52.63 -13.81 0.67
N THR A 136 51.67 -14.15 1.54
CA THR A 136 51.17 -15.52 1.75
C THR A 136 49.72 -15.67 1.32
N ALA A 137 49.21 -14.80 0.45
CA ALA A 137 47.81 -14.79 0.02
C ALA A 137 47.40 -16.10 -0.67
N THR A 138 46.15 -16.51 -0.45
CA THR A 138 45.56 -17.65 -1.19
C THR A 138 45.24 -17.25 -2.62
N ALA A 139 45.18 -18.23 -3.54
CA ALA A 139 44.84 -18.00 -4.93
C ALA A 139 43.32 -17.84 -5.11
N THR A 140 42.53 -18.63 -4.38
CA THR A 140 41.08 -18.63 -4.40
C THR A 140 40.49 -18.06 -3.11
N ILE A 141 39.32 -17.45 -3.24
CA ILE A 141 38.55 -16.91 -2.11
C ILE A 141 38.06 -18.05 -1.21
N GLN A 142 37.65 -19.18 -1.80
CA GLN A 142 37.15 -20.32 -1.03
C GLN A 142 38.22 -20.90 -0.10
N ALA A 143 39.49 -20.98 -0.54
CA ALA A 143 40.57 -21.47 0.31
C ALA A 143 40.79 -20.60 1.56
N ALA A 144 40.67 -19.27 1.44
CA ALA A 144 40.72 -18.37 2.59
C ALA A 144 39.47 -18.51 3.48
N ALA A 145 38.28 -18.64 2.90
CA ALA A 145 37.04 -18.81 3.66
C ALA A 145 37.00 -20.11 4.47
N ASP A 146 37.57 -21.20 3.93
CA ASP A 146 37.60 -22.50 4.61
C ASP A 146 38.46 -22.47 5.89
N VAL A 147 39.53 -21.67 5.92
CA VAL A 147 40.44 -21.56 7.08
C VAL A 147 40.08 -20.42 8.04
N ALA A 148 39.29 -19.44 7.60
CA ALA A 148 38.96 -18.28 8.40
C ALA A 148 38.02 -18.62 9.58
N GLY A 149 38.36 -18.09 10.76
CA GLY A 149 37.50 -18.12 11.94
C GLY A 149 36.30 -17.17 11.87
N ARG A 150 35.31 -17.39 12.75
CA ARG A 150 34.08 -16.57 12.82
C ARG A 150 34.43 -15.10 13.12
N GLY A 151 33.87 -14.17 12.36
CA GLY A 151 34.10 -12.73 12.47
C GLY A 151 35.33 -12.22 11.73
N CYS A 152 36.15 -13.08 11.11
CA CYS A 152 37.34 -12.66 10.38
C CYS A 152 36.99 -11.91 9.09
N VAL A 153 37.88 -10.97 8.71
CA VAL A 153 37.82 -10.26 7.44
C VAL A 153 38.69 -10.99 6.40
N ILE A 154 38.18 -11.11 5.18
CA ILE A 154 38.92 -11.61 4.01
C ILE A 154 39.08 -10.47 3.01
N TRP A 155 40.31 -10.01 2.82
CA TRP A 155 40.68 -8.97 1.85
C TRP A 155 41.05 -9.59 0.51
N VAL A 156 40.39 -9.12 -0.55
CA VAL A 156 40.58 -9.61 -1.91
C VAL A 156 41.07 -8.48 -2.81
N THR A 157 42.25 -8.65 -3.41
CA THR A 157 42.78 -7.66 -4.37
C THR A 157 42.17 -7.83 -5.76
N ASN A 158 42.49 -6.92 -6.67
CA ASN A 158 41.93 -6.83 -8.02
C ASN A 158 42.10 -8.15 -8.79
N GLY A 159 41.10 -8.48 -9.59
CA GLY A 159 41.16 -9.63 -10.48
C GLY A 159 39.81 -10.30 -10.72
N LEU A 160 39.83 -11.26 -11.64
CA LEU A 160 38.73 -12.18 -11.90
C LEU A 160 38.95 -13.45 -11.08
N TYR A 161 37.97 -13.80 -10.25
CA TYR A 161 37.96 -14.98 -9.41
C TYR A 161 36.91 -15.97 -9.94
N ASP A 162 37.34 -16.77 -10.91
CA ASP A 162 36.54 -17.77 -11.65
C ASP A 162 37.01 -19.22 -11.39
N ALA A 163 37.82 -19.42 -10.36
CA ALA A 163 38.33 -20.72 -9.92
C ALA A 163 37.92 -21.04 -8.47
N GLY A 164 37.96 -22.33 -8.11
CA GLY A 164 37.49 -22.84 -6.82
C GLY A 164 35.99 -23.19 -6.81
N GLY A 165 35.42 -23.32 -5.62
CA GLY A 165 33.99 -23.51 -5.43
C GLY A 165 33.63 -24.72 -4.57
N ARG A 166 32.49 -24.63 -3.89
CA ARG A 166 32.06 -25.59 -2.87
C ARG A 166 30.55 -25.75 -2.86
N ARG A 167 30.08 -26.94 -2.49
CA ARG A 167 28.65 -27.21 -2.24
C ARG A 167 28.32 -26.98 -0.78
N VAL A 168 27.10 -26.54 -0.51
CA VAL A 168 26.56 -26.40 0.85
C VAL A 168 25.92 -27.73 1.27
N ALA A 169 25.95 -28.04 2.56
CA ALA A 169 25.29 -29.22 3.11
C ALA A 169 23.80 -29.26 2.71
N GLY A 170 23.33 -30.42 2.24
CA GLY A 170 21.96 -30.59 1.73
C GLY A 170 21.70 -30.08 0.31
N GLY A 171 22.63 -29.31 -0.29
CA GLY A 171 22.54 -28.80 -1.66
C GLY A 171 23.34 -29.62 -2.68
N LEU A 172 22.90 -29.57 -3.93
CA LEU A 172 23.56 -30.20 -5.08
C LEU A 172 24.32 -29.19 -5.96
N LEU A 173 24.00 -27.89 -5.85
CA LEU A 173 24.63 -26.82 -6.61
C LEU A 173 26.00 -26.43 -6.03
N THR A 174 26.98 -26.24 -6.92
CA THR A 174 28.29 -25.68 -6.57
C THR A 174 28.19 -24.15 -6.56
N ASN A 175 28.82 -23.50 -5.58
CA ASN A 175 28.92 -22.04 -5.48
C ASN A 175 30.40 -21.66 -5.63
N ARG A 176 30.72 -20.56 -6.32
CA ARG A 176 32.12 -20.09 -6.46
C ARG A 176 32.72 -19.77 -5.09
N VAL A 177 31.92 -19.14 -4.23
CA VAL A 177 32.28 -18.84 -2.84
C VAL A 177 31.14 -19.24 -1.91
N VAL A 178 31.47 -19.92 -0.81
CA VAL A 178 30.57 -20.27 0.28
C VAL A 178 31.15 -19.70 1.56
N LEU A 179 30.45 -18.72 2.14
CA LEU A 179 30.64 -18.29 3.52
C LEU A 179 29.57 -18.98 4.37
N ASP A 180 29.91 -20.12 4.97
CA ASP A 180 29.05 -20.98 5.81
C ASP A 180 29.08 -20.58 7.30
N LYS A 181 29.72 -19.45 7.60
CA LYS A 181 29.83 -18.87 8.93
C LYS A 181 29.93 -17.33 8.82
N PRO A 182 29.75 -16.56 9.91
CA PRO A 182 29.79 -15.10 9.89
C PRO A 182 31.18 -14.58 9.48
N LEU A 183 31.41 -14.32 8.19
CA LEU A 183 32.67 -13.82 7.63
C LEU A 183 32.43 -12.51 6.87
N PHE A 184 33.43 -11.63 6.87
CA PHE A 184 33.37 -10.36 6.14
C PHE A 184 34.29 -10.39 4.91
N LEU A 185 33.74 -10.67 3.74
CA LEU A 185 34.46 -10.71 2.48
C LEU A 185 34.48 -9.32 1.83
N ARG A 186 35.67 -8.73 1.65
CA ARG A 186 35.84 -7.34 1.18
C ARG A 186 36.83 -7.22 0.02
N SER A 187 36.44 -6.49 -1.01
CA SER A 187 37.35 -6.05 -2.08
C SER A 187 38.19 -4.88 -1.62
N VAL A 188 39.46 -4.84 -2.05
CA VAL A 188 40.37 -3.72 -1.73
C VAL A 188 40.01 -2.46 -2.53
N ASN A 189 39.63 -2.60 -3.81
CA ASN A 189 39.44 -1.47 -4.73
C ASN A 189 38.04 -1.44 -5.37
N GLY A 190 37.06 -2.08 -4.73
CA GLY A 190 35.66 -2.02 -5.14
C GLY A 190 35.29 -2.85 -6.37
N PRO A 191 34.02 -2.76 -6.82
CA PRO A 191 33.43 -3.70 -7.76
C PRO A 191 33.94 -3.53 -9.20
N ALA A 192 34.47 -2.36 -9.55
CA ALA A 192 34.93 -2.05 -10.91
C ALA A 192 36.13 -2.91 -11.37
N VAL A 193 36.90 -3.48 -10.43
CA VAL A 193 38.15 -4.21 -10.72
C VAL A 193 38.26 -5.57 -10.02
N THR A 194 37.26 -5.95 -9.22
CA THR A 194 37.24 -7.22 -8.48
C THR A 194 35.95 -7.97 -8.77
N CYS A 195 36.06 -9.08 -9.49
CA CYS A 195 34.91 -9.84 -9.98
C CYS A 195 34.93 -11.29 -9.48
N ILE A 196 33.80 -11.77 -8.93
CA ILE A 196 33.54 -13.18 -8.63
C ILE A 196 32.62 -13.72 -9.73
N ALA A 197 33.11 -14.70 -10.50
CA ALA A 197 32.35 -15.25 -11.61
C ALA A 197 31.87 -16.68 -11.33
N GLY A 198 30.56 -16.89 -11.49
CA GLY A 198 29.98 -18.23 -11.60
C GLY A 198 30.33 -18.90 -12.93
N ALA A 199 29.58 -19.92 -13.31
CA ALA A 199 29.73 -20.58 -14.61
C ALA A 199 28.42 -21.23 -15.07
N PRO A 200 28.11 -21.18 -16.37
CA PRO A 200 26.95 -21.85 -16.94
C PRO A 200 27.14 -23.37 -16.95
N ASN A 201 26.07 -24.10 -17.20
CA ASN A 201 26.09 -25.56 -17.29
C ASN A 201 26.81 -26.08 -18.56
N ALA A 202 26.29 -25.79 -19.77
CA ALA A 202 26.86 -26.22 -21.07
C ALA A 202 26.39 -25.30 -22.22
N HIS A 203 27.03 -25.35 -23.39
CA HIS A 203 26.98 -24.32 -24.45
C HIS A 203 25.59 -23.88 -24.97
N ASP A 204 24.52 -24.66 -24.71
CA ASP A 204 23.14 -24.37 -25.14
C ASP A 204 22.12 -24.20 -23.99
N ALA A 205 22.54 -24.42 -22.73
CA ALA A 205 21.68 -24.26 -21.56
C ALA A 205 22.48 -23.62 -20.40
N LEU A 206 22.11 -22.37 -20.06
CA LEU A 206 22.77 -21.59 -19.01
C LEU A 206 22.64 -22.26 -17.64
N ASP A 207 21.41 -22.61 -17.24
CA ASP A 207 21.14 -23.36 -16.00
C ASP A 207 21.22 -24.88 -16.22
N GLY A 208 21.64 -25.62 -15.20
CA GLY A 208 21.74 -27.08 -15.27
C GLY A 208 22.63 -27.72 -14.21
N ALA A 209 22.92 -29.01 -14.35
CA ALA A 209 23.55 -29.79 -13.29
C ALA A 209 25.03 -29.43 -13.00
N ALA A 210 25.72 -28.85 -13.99
CA ALA A 210 27.10 -28.39 -13.91
C ALA A 210 27.23 -26.88 -13.69
N ALA A 211 26.12 -26.17 -13.54
CA ALA A 211 26.11 -24.73 -13.26
C ALA A 211 26.81 -24.41 -11.92
N VAL A 212 27.34 -23.20 -11.82
CA VAL A 212 28.00 -22.66 -10.64
C VAL A 212 27.38 -21.31 -10.28
N ARG A 213 26.80 -21.23 -9.07
CA ARG A 213 26.33 -19.97 -8.47
C ARG A 213 27.54 -19.07 -8.15
N GLY A 214 27.37 -17.76 -8.17
CA GLY A 214 28.40 -16.84 -7.67
C GLY A 214 28.70 -17.06 -6.18
N VAL A 215 27.87 -16.53 -5.28
CA VAL A 215 28.17 -16.51 -3.84
C VAL A 215 27.05 -17.13 -3.02
N TYR A 216 27.40 -17.89 -2.00
CA TYR A 216 26.52 -18.29 -0.90
C TYR A 216 26.95 -17.59 0.39
N LEU A 217 26.02 -16.90 1.05
CA LEU A 217 26.21 -16.23 2.32
C LEU A 217 25.29 -16.84 3.38
N ASP A 218 25.87 -17.36 4.46
CA ASP A 218 25.11 -17.71 5.65
C ASP A 218 24.74 -16.46 6.47
N SER A 219 23.92 -16.65 7.49
CA SER A 219 23.47 -15.59 8.40
C SER A 219 24.66 -14.84 9.00
N GLN A 220 24.57 -13.51 9.04
CA GLN A 220 25.61 -12.59 9.52
C GLN A 220 26.91 -12.55 8.68
N ALA A 221 26.98 -13.23 7.54
CA ALA A 221 28.08 -13.04 6.59
C ALA A 221 27.88 -11.75 5.76
N MET A 222 28.98 -11.18 5.28
CA MET A 222 28.97 -9.96 4.48
C MET A 222 29.80 -10.08 3.20
N LEU A 223 29.27 -9.51 2.11
CA LEU A 223 29.97 -9.29 0.84
C LEU A 223 30.05 -7.79 0.54
N ASP A 224 31.25 -7.24 0.35
CA ASP A 224 31.46 -5.80 0.17
C ASP A 224 32.42 -5.47 -0.98
N GLY A 225 31.93 -4.70 -1.96
CA GLY A 225 32.76 -4.13 -3.02
C GLY A 225 33.08 -5.07 -4.19
N PHE A 226 32.21 -6.03 -4.54
CA PHE A 226 32.46 -6.97 -5.63
C PHE A 226 31.49 -6.80 -6.80
N THR A 227 31.99 -7.03 -8.01
CA THR A 227 31.11 -7.49 -9.09
C THR A 227 30.88 -9.00 -8.93
N VAL A 228 29.64 -9.46 -8.92
CA VAL A 228 29.27 -10.88 -9.00
C VAL A 228 28.56 -11.09 -10.32
N SER A 229 29.13 -11.92 -11.19
CA SER A 229 28.62 -12.09 -12.55
C SER A 229 28.52 -13.55 -12.99
N ASN A 230 27.73 -13.80 -14.04
CA ASN A 230 27.69 -15.10 -14.74
C ASN A 230 27.37 -16.27 -13.78
N GLY A 231 26.52 -16.01 -12.78
CA GLY A 231 26.09 -16.99 -11.81
C GLY A 231 24.87 -17.76 -12.31
N HIS A 232 24.90 -19.09 -12.21
CA HIS A 232 23.83 -19.94 -12.72
C HIS A 232 23.43 -21.00 -11.70
N THR A 233 22.20 -21.49 -11.82
CA THR A 233 21.62 -22.49 -10.90
C THR A 233 21.27 -23.78 -11.62
N ARG A 234 20.73 -24.74 -10.87
CA ARG A 234 20.16 -25.96 -11.44
C ARG A 234 18.72 -25.71 -11.90
N LEU A 235 18.24 -26.52 -12.84
CA LEU A 235 16.82 -26.56 -13.22
C LEU A 235 15.99 -27.51 -12.33
N ALA A 236 16.65 -28.37 -11.54
CA ALA A 236 16.04 -29.38 -10.67
C ALA A 236 16.85 -29.55 -9.38
N GLY A 237 16.17 -29.97 -8.31
CA GLY A 237 16.70 -30.01 -6.94
C GLY A 237 15.84 -29.17 -6.00
N ASP A 238 16.39 -28.83 -4.84
CA ASP A 238 15.70 -27.99 -3.87
C ASP A 238 15.43 -26.58 -4.43
N VAL A 239 14.23 -26.05 -4.18
CA VAL A 239 13.81 -24.77 -4.75
C VAL A 239 14.67 -23.61 -4.25
N ALA A 240 15.03 -23.60 -2.97
CA ALA A 240 15.83 -22.54 -2.38
C ALA A 240 17.32 -22.78 -2.68
N LEU A 241 17.87 -23.91 -2.26
CA LEU A 241 19.31 -24.16 -2.26
C LEU A 241 19.88 -24.41 -3.66
N ASP A 242 19.13 -25.04 -4.57
CA ASP A 242 19.66 -25.48 -5.86
C ASP A 242 19.20 -24.63 -7.06
N ARG A 243 18.06 -23.95 -6.95
CA ARG A 243 17.36 -23.34 -8.09
C ARG A 243 17.16 -21.82 -7.98
N SER A 244 17.62 -21.19 -6.89
CA SER A 244 17.42 -19.76 -6.63
C SER A 244 18.73 -19.01 -6.40
N GLY A 245 18.77 -17.69 -6.59
CA GLY A 245 19.96 -16.88 -6.28
C GLY A 245 21.14 -17.15 -7.21
N GLY A 246 20.98 -16.97 -8.52
CA GLY A 246 22.02 -17.28 -9.51
C GLY A 246 23.34 -16.54 -9.23
N GLY A 247 23.24 -15.23 -8.97
CA GLY A 247 24.36 -14.42 -8.53
C GLY A 247 24.72 -14.72 -7.07
N VAL A 248 23.81 -14.40 -6.14
CA VAL A 248 24.03 -14.54 -4.69
C VAL A 248 22.84 -15.20 -4.01
N TYR A 249 23.11 -16.19 -3.16
CA TYR A 249 22.15 -16.78 -2.24
C TYR A 249 22.48 -16.38 -0.80
N CYS A 250 21.50 -15.89 -0.07
CA CYS A 250 21.59 -15.60 1.35
C CYS A 250 20.69 -16.55 2.16
N ALA A 251 21.20 -17.09 3.26
CA ALA A 251 20.42 -17.96 4.15
C ALA A 251 19.29 -17.18 4.85
N SER A 252 19.54 -15.92 5.21
CA SER A 252 18.60 -15.02 5.88
C SER A 252 18.82 -13.56 5.52
N THR A 253 17.99 -12.65 6.03
CA THR A 253 18.13 -11.20 5.87
C THR A 253 19.25 -10.58 6.70
N SER A 254 19.86 -11.34 7.63
CA SER A 254 21.03 -10.86 8.38
C SER A 254 22.34 -10.97 7.59
N ALA A 255 22.33 -11.66 6.44
CA ALA A 255 23.43 -11.60 5.48
C ALA A 255 23.37 -10.28 4.71
N VAL A 256 24.50 -9.57 4.64
CA VAL A 256 24.59 -8.22 4.09
C VAL A 256 25.43 -8.24 2.81
N ILE A 257 24.93 -7.61 1.76
CA ILE A 257 25.68 -7.35 0.54
C ILE A 257 25.72 -5.84 0.36
N THR A 258 26.90 -5.25 0.25
CA THR A 258 27.05 -3.79 0.17
C THR A 258 28.03 -3.37 -0.92
N ASN A 259 27.79 -2.23 -1.57
CA ASN A 259 28.70 -1.68 -2.59
C ASN A 259 29.02 -2.66 -3.75
N CYS A 260 28.09 -3.56 -4.06
CA CYS A 260 28.30 -4.63 -5.03
C CYS A 260 27.52 -4.39 -6.33
N VAL A 261 28.04 -4.93 -7.43
CA VAL A 261 27.33 -5.05 -8.71
C VAL A 261 26.99 -6.51 -8.94
N ILE A 262 25.71 -6.88 -9.01
CA ILE A 262 25.26 -8.24 -9.31
C ILE A 262 24.65 -8.24 -10.72
N THR A 263 25.32 -8.90 -11.66
CA THR A 263 24.99 -8.81 -13.08
C THR A 263 24.97 -10.15 -13.81
N ASP A 264 24.21 -10.22 -14.90
CA ASP A 264 24.27 -11.30 -15.90
C ASP A 264 24.18 -12.71 -15.28
N SER A 265 23.32 -12.88 -14.28
CA SER A 265 23.12 -14.15 -13.58
C SER A 265 21.71 -14.71 -13.81
N THR A 266 21.57 -16.04 -13.84
CA THR A 266 20.29 -16.70 -14.07
C THR A 266 19.90 -17.69 -12.97
N ALA A 267 18.60 -17.78 -12.70
CA ALA A 267 18.03 -18.75 -11.78
C ALA A 267 16.89 -19.56 -12.42
N GLY A 268 16.93 -20.88 -12.22
CA GLY A 268 15.89 -21.82 -12.65
C GLY A 268 14.59 -21.73 -11.85
N TYR A 269 14.52 -20.84 -10.85
CA TYR A 269 13.31 -20.55 -10.09
C TYR A 269 13.17 -19.08 -9.70
N SER A 270 13.89 -18.59 -8.68
CA SER A 270 13.71 -17.24 -8.14
C SER A 270 15.01 -16.49 -7.87
N GLY A 271 15.00 -15.16 -7.95
CA GLY A 271 16.14 -14.34 -7.57
C GLY A 271 17.33 -14.54 -8.51
N GLY A 272 17.19 -14.18 -9.79
CA GLY A 272 18.26 -14.36 -10.78
C GLY A 272 19.57 -13.73 -10.31
N GLY A 273 19.48 -12.49 -9.83
CA GLY A 273 20.58 -11.81 -9.16
C GLY A 273 20.77 -12.29 -7.72
N CYS A 274 19.75 -12.10 -6.88
CA CYS A 274 19.82 -12.42 -5.45
C CYS A 274 18.59 -13.14 -4.90
N TYR A 275 18.83 -14.10 -4.01
CA TYR A 275 17.81 -14.72 -3.16
C TYR A 275 18.05 -14.37 -1.69
N LYS A 276 17.09 -13.66 -1.07
CA LYS A 276 17.15 -13.10 0.29
C LYS A 276 18.29 -12.09 0.49
N GLY A 277 18.63 -11.80 1.75
CA GLY A 277 19.69 -10.88 2.15
C GLY A 277 19.29 -9.41 2.14
N THR A 278 20.07 -8.60 2.85
CA THR A 278 19.97 -7.14 2.88
C THR A 278 21.01 -6.54 1.94
N ARG A 279 20.58 -5.63 1.07
CA ARG A 279 21.43 -4.98 0.06
C ARG A 279 21.51 -3.48 0.32
N LEU A 280 22.72 -2.95 0.39
CA LEU A 280 23.01 -1.55 0.65
C LEU A 280 23.91 -1.01 -0.48
N HIS A 281 23.51 0.06 -1.17
CA HIS A 281 24.33 0.67 -2.23
C HIS A 281 24.75 -0.33 -3.33
N CYS A 282 23.83 -1.21 -3.74
CA CYS A 282 24.08 -2.22 -4.76
C CYS A 282 23.46 -1.87 -6.10
N THR A 283 24.08 -2.33 -7.18
CA THR A 283 23.48 -2.39 -8.52
C THR A 283 23.14 -3.84 -8.85
N VAL A 284 21.88 -4.15 -9.13
CA VAL A 284 21.39 -5.47 -9.54
C VAL A 284 20.83 -5.37 -10.95
N GLN A 285 21.55 -5.89 -11.94
CA GLN A 285 21.18 -5.66 -13.34
C GLN A 285 21.31 -6.85 -14.26
N ASN A 286 20.50 -6.88 -15.33
CA ASN A 286 20.59 -7.90 -16.39
C ASN A 286 20.51 -9.35 -15.90
N ASN A 287 19.82 -9.60 -14.78
CA ASN A 287 19.64 -10.94 -14.24
C ASN A 287 18.30 -11.53 -14.68
N ALA A 288 18.20 -12.85 -14.72
CA ALA A 288 16.97 -13.54 -15.13
C ALA A 288 16.55 -14.64 -14.15
N ALA A 289 15.25 -14.75 -13.89
CA ALA A 289 14.66 -15.86 -13.15
C ALA A 289 13.49 -16.47 -13.94
N THR A 290 13.22 -17.76 -13.76
CA THR A 290 12.09 -18.39 -14.46
C THR A 290 10.73 -17.94 -13.89
N ASN A 291 10.61 -17.79 -12.56
CA ASN A 291 9.33 -17.49 -11.90
C ASN A 291 9.31 -16.10 -11.26
N TYR A 292 10.11 -15.85 -10.23
CA TYR A 292 9.93 -14.65 -9.39
C TYR A 292 11.21 -13.85 -9.20
N GLY A 293 11.13 -12.53 -9.31
CA GLY A 293 12.21 -11.65 -8.87
C GLY A 293 13.46 -11.81 -9.73
N GLY A 294 13.43 -11.31 -10.96
CA GLY A 294 14.55 -11.48 -11.91
C GLY A 294 15.84 -10.90 -11.33
N GLY A 295 15.74 -9.71 -10.73
CA GLY A 295 16.79 -9.16 -9.89
C GLY A 295 16.82 -9.85 -8.53
N VAL A 296 15.71 -9.77 -7.79
CA VAL A 296 15.69 -10.08 -6.35
C VAL A 296 14.41 -10.77 -5.94
N TYR A 297 14.56 -11.83 -5.14
CA TYR A 297 13.45 -12.45 -4.42
C TYR A 297 13.68 -12.50 -2.91
N SER A 298 12.65 -12.15 -2.12
CA SER A 298 12.61 -12.27 -0.65
C SER A 298 13.71 -11.52 0.12
N GLY A 299 14.25 -10.42 -0.41
CA GLY A 299 15.33 -9.65 0.22
C GLY A 299 14.93 -8.21 0.55
N VAL A 300 15.81 -7.49 1.26
CA VAL A 300 15.63 -6.07 1.63
C VAL A 300 16.63 -5.20 0.86
N LEU A 301 16.21 -4.06 0.33
CA LEU A 301 17.06 -3.15 -0.43
C LEU A 301 17.05 -1.74 0.15
N GLU A 302 18.22 -1.12 0.23
CA GLU A 302 18.37 0.31 0.55
C GLU A 302 19.42 0.95 -0.39
N TYR A 303 19.11 2.10 -0.98
CA TYR A 303 20.03 2.85 -1.86
C TYR A 303 20.52 2.06 -3.08
N CYS A 304 19.67 1.18 -3.62
CA CYS A 304 20.02 0.27 -4.71
C CYS A 304 19.44 0.69 -6.07
N LEU A 305 20.15 0.33 -7.15
CA LEU A 305 19.67 0.35 -8.53
C LEU A 305 19.31 -1.08 -8.97
N VAL A 306 18.07 -1.29 -9.46
CA VAL A 306 17.60 -2.57 -10.01
C VAL A 306 17.17 -2.37 -11.46
N ALA A 307 17.97 -2.86 -12.42
CA ALA A 307 17.80 -2.50 -13.83
C ALA A 307 17.89 -3.66 -14.84
N GLY A 308 17.03 -3.71 -15.84
CA GLY A 308 17.19 -4.66 -16.96
C GLY A 308 16.99 -6.14 -16.60
N ASN A 309 16.36 -6.45 -15.46
CA ASN A 309 16.17 -7.83 -15.01
C ASN A 309 14.88 -8.44 -15.56
N ARG A 310 14.83 -9.77 -15.69
CA ARG A 310 13.70 -10.50 -16.29
C ARG A 310 13.16 -11.62 -15.41
N ALA A 311 11.83 -11.76 -15.29
CA ALA A 311 11.18 -12.89 -14.62
C ALA A 311 9.82 -13.28 -15.20
N GLY A 312 9.20 -14.34 -14.65
CA GLY A 312 7.78 -14.61 -14.85
C GLY A 312 6.91 -13.49 -14.26
N ASP A 313 7.11 -13.19 -12.98
CA ASP A 313 6.51 -12.08 -12.24
C ASP A 313 7.58 -11.35 -11.42
N GLY A 314 7.43 -10.03 -11.25
CA GLY A 314 8.42 -9.25 -10.51
C GLY A 314 9.75 -9.19 -11.25
N GLY A 315 9.77 -8.60 -12.45
CA GLY A 315 10.98 -8.56 -13.29
C GLY A 315 12.20 -8.03 -12.52
N GLY A 316 12.03 -6.92 -11.80
CA GLY A 316 13.01 -6.41 -10.84
C GLY A 316 12.93 -7.14 -9.50
N LEU A 317 11.81 -6.97 -8.78
CA LEU A 317 11.63 -7.38 -7.39
C LEU A 317 10.41 -8.28 -7.19
N ALA A 318 10.54 -9.30 -6.35
CA ALA A 318 9.39 -10.07 -5.85
C ALA A 318 9.50 -10.33 -4.35
N SER A 319 8.43 -10.04 -3.60
CA SER A 319 8.37 -10.16 -2.13
C SER A 319 9.58 -9.51 -1.44
N SER A 320 10.00 -8.35 -1.93
CA SER A 320 11.25 -7.69 -1.54
C SER A 320 11.00 -6.21 -1.25
N PRO A 321 10.99 -5.79 0.03
CA PRO A 321 10.89 -4.38 0.38
C PRO A 321 12.08 -3.56 -0.11
N ALA A 322 11.84 -2.31 -0.51
CA ALA A 322 12.88 -1.40 -0.93
C ALA A 322 12.69 0.01 -0.35
N LEU A 323 13.81 0.62 0.05
CA LEU A 323 13.91 1.98 0.56
C LEU A 323 14.91 2.76 -0.29
N ASN A 324 14.48 3.91 -0.80
CA ASN A 324 15.34 4.78 -1.58
C ASN A 324 16.04 4.06 -2.75
N CYS A 325 15.25 3.39 -3.60
CA CYS A 325 15.74 2.58 -4.70
C CYS A 325 15.22 3.05 -6.06
N VAL A 326 16.01 2.83 -7.11
CA VAL A 326 15.60 3.01 -8.50
C VAL A 326 15.36 1.65 -9.13
N ILE A 327 14.16 1.41 -9.66
CA ILE A 327 13.74 0.15 -10.29
C ILE A 327 13.30 0.46 -11.72
N ARG A 328 14.15 0.13 -12.71
CA ARG A 328 13.91 0.57 -14.09
C ARG A 328 14.22 -0.45 -15.18
N GLY A 329 13.51 -0.39 -16.31
CA GLY A 329 13.85 -1.22 -17.47
C GLY A 329 13.70 -2.73 -17.24
N ASN A 330 12.98 -3.18 -16.21
CA ASN A 330 12.81 -4.60 -15.90
C ASN A 330 11.60 -5.18 -16.64
N THR A 331 11.63 -6.48 -16.95
CA THR A 331 10.60 -7.15 -17.75
C THR A 331 10.00 -8.36 -17.01
N ALA A 332 8.68 -8.39 -16.90
CA ALA A 332 7.94 -9.58 -16.45
C ALA A 332 7.15 -10.20 -17.60
N ASN A 333 7.08 -11.53 -17.65
CA ASN A 333 6.24 -12.21 -18.65
C ASN A 333 4.73 -12.03 -18.36
N ARG A 334 4.32 -11.81 -17.10
CA ARG A 334 2.90 -11.63 -16.72
C ARG A 334 2.67 -10.38 -15.89
N TYR A 335 3.19 -10.32 -14.65
CA TYR A 335 2.81 -9.28 -13.69
C TYR A 335 4.00 -8.56 -13.06
N GLY A 336 3.88 -7.25 -12.85
CA GLY A 336 4.81 -6.48 -12.02
C GLY A 336 6.21 -6.41 -12.63
N GLY A 337 6.36 -5.74 -13.78
CA GLY A 337 7.67 -5.61 -14.44
C GLY A 337 8.74 -5.06 -13.48
N GLY A 338 8.41 -4.02 -12.71
CA GLY A 338 9.23 -3.48 -11.64
C GLY A 338 9.19 -4.31 -10.36
N ALA A 339 7.99 -4.45 -9.75
CA ALA A 339 7.82 -5.17 -8.48
C ALA A 339 6.50 -5.96 -8.39
N TYR A 340 6.53 -7.08 -7.66
CA TYR A 340 5.40 -7.97 -7.44
C TYR A 340 5.28 -8.41 -5.96
N SER A 341 4.03 -8.57 -5.48
CA SER A 341 3.61 -9.13 -4.17
C SER A 341 3.28 -8.12 -3.07
N ALA A 342 2.17 -8.38 -2.35
CA ALA A 342 1.69 -7.63 -1.17
C ALA A 342 2.60 -7.75 0.06
N SER A 343 3.53 -8.69 0.06
CA SER A 343 4.57 -8.78 1.09
C SER A 343 5.75 -7.83 0.84
N SER A 344 5.77 -7.12 -0.29
CA SER A 344 6.72 -6.03 -0.57
C SER A 344 6.16 -4.70 -0.10
N TYR A 345 7.01 -3.68 0.05
CA TYR A 345 6.61 -2.27 0.11
C TYR A 345 7.74 -1.41 -0.46
N LEU A 346 7.42 -0.30 -1.10
CA LEU A 346 8.42 0.63 -1.63
C LEU A 346 8.26 1.99 -0.96
N ARG A 347 9.36 2.53 -0.44
CA ARG A 347 9.40 3.85 0.18
C ARG A 347 10.48 4.69 -0.48
N ASN A 348 10.14 5.91 -0.89
CA ASN A 348 11.09 6.81 -1.52
C ASN A 348 11.73 6.20 -2.77
N CYS A 349 10.98 5.40 -3.53
CA CYS A 349 11.51 4.69 -4.69
C CYS A 349 11.02 5.30 -6.00
N THR A 350 11.77 5.08 -7.07
CA THR A 350 11.41 5.47 -8.43
C THR A 350 11.29 4.23 -9.31
N VAL A 351 10.09 3.98 -9.85
CA VAL A 351 9.77 2.82 -10.70
C VAL A 351 9.38 3.30 -12.10
N ALA A 352 10.28 3.16 -13.09
CA ALA A 352 10.05 3.70 -14.43
C ALA A 352 10.58 2.82 -15.57
N GLY A 353 9.93 2.84 -16.72
CA GLY A 353 10.39 2.12 -17.91
C GLY A 353 10.33 0.59 -17.79
N ASN A 354 9.51 0.04 -16.89
CA ASN A 354 9.40 -1.41 -16.71
C ASN A 354 8.23 -1.97 -17.55
N THR A 355 8.34 -3.22 -18.00
CA THR A 355 7.36 -3.84 -18.91
C THR A 355 6.78 -5.13 -18.33
N ALA A 356 5.48 -5.37 -18.51
CA ALA A 356 4.83 -6.63 -18.18
C ALA A 356 3.94 -7.14 -19.33
N GLY A 357 3.90 -8.46 -19.55
CA GLY A 357 3.13 -9.06 -20.63
C GLY A 357 1.61 -9.09 -20.44
N ASP A 358 1.10 -8.80 -19.23
CA ASP A 358 -0.35 -8.78 -18.93
C ASP A 358 -0.77 -7.53 -18.14
N ARG A 359 -0.32 -7.40 -16.87
CA ARG A 359 -0.69 -6.29 -15.99
C ARG A 359 0.48 -5.66 -15.26
N ALA A 360 0.39 -4.36 -14.99
CA ALA A 360 1.31 -3.64 -14.11
C ALA A 360 2.78 -3.78 -14.52
N GLY A 361 3.15 -3.09 -15.60
CA GLY A 361 4.55 -2.88 -15.95
C GLY A 361 5.37 -2.35 -14.77
N GLY A 362 4.82 -1.43 -13.98
CA GLY A 362 5.45 -0.92 -12.76
C GLY A 362 5.33 -1.87 -11.57
N VAL A 363 4.20 -1.83 -10.84
CA VAL A 363 4.02 -2.54 -9.56
C VAL A 363 2.71 -3.30 -9.44
N TYR A 364 2.76 -4.58 -9.06
CA TYR A 364 1.57 -5.44 -8.88
C TYR A 364 1.37 -5.80 -7.40
N ARG A 365 0.28 -5.30 -6.80
CA ARG A 365 -0.08 -5.48 -5.38
C ARG A 365 0.99 -4.99 -4.41
N VAL A 366 1.61 -3.84 -4.66
CA VAL A 366 2.66 -3.31 -3.78
C VAL A 366 2.18 -2.00 -3.17
N PRO A 367 2.22 -1.83 -1.83
CA PRO A 367 2.00 -0.53 -1.19
C PRO A 367 3.22 0.39 -1.34
N LEU A 368 2.95 1.67 -1.59
CA LEU A 368 3.94 2.70 -1.87
C LEU A 368 3.77 3.92 -0.97
N GLN A 369 4.91 4.52 -0.59
CA GLN A 369 4.94 5.81 0.11
C GLN A 369 6.07 6.70 -0.43
N ASN A 370 5.82 8.00 -0.62
CA ASN A 370 6.81 8.96 -1.15
C ASN A 370 7.48 8.48 -2.45
N SER A 371 6.77 7.69 -3.26
CA SER A 371 7.37 6.95 -4.37
C SER A 371 6.72 7.29 -5.70
N LEU A 372 7.50 7.19 -6.78
CA LEU A 372 7.09 7.51 -8.14
C LEU A 372 6.94 6.23 -8.96
N VAL A 373 5.82 6.09 -9.70
CA VAL A 373 5.60 5.00 -10.67
C VAL A 373 5.05 5.57 -11.97
N TYR A 374 5.87 5.65 -13.02
CA TYR A 374 5.50 6.29 -14.29
C TYR A 374 6.25 5.70 -15.48
N TYR A 375 5.73 5.90 -16.70
CA TYR A 375 6.34 5.45 -17.96
C TYR A 375 6.65 3.94 -17.97
N ASN A 376 5.79 3.14 -17.34
CA ASN A 376 5.86 1.69 -17.43
C ASN A 376 4.87 1.21 -18.50
N ASP A 377 5.06 -0.01 -19.00
CA ASP A 377 4.30 -0.55 -20.11
C ASP A 377 3.67 -1.91 -19.77
N ALA A 378 2.39 -2.07 -20.08
CA ALA A 378 1.66 -3.34 -20.02
C ALA A 378 0.33 -3.20 -20.78
N PRO A 379 -0.22 -4.31 -21.32
CA PRO A 379 -1.54 -4.29 -21.98
C PRO A 379 -2.66 -3.72 -21.11
N SER A 380 -2.57 -3.91 -19.79
CA SER A 380 -3.48 -3.29 -18.83
C SER A 380 -2.75 -2.77 -17.59
N TYR A 381 -3.24 -1.67 -17.03
CA TYR A 381 -2.72 -1.08 -15.79
C TYR A 381 -1.19 -0.82 -15.82
N PRO A 382 -0.64 -0.10 -16.81
CA PRO A 382 0.80 0.00 -17.06
C PRO A 382 1.65 0.34 -15.82
N ASN A 383 1.21 1.28 -14.99
CA ASN A 383 1.97 1.69 -13.81
C ASN A 383 1.72 0.80 -12.60
N PHE A 384 0.48 0.53 -12.22
CA PHE A 384 0.19 -0.27 -11.04
C PHE A 384 -1.15 -1.00 -11.12
N TYR A 385 -1.23 -2.15 -10.44
CA TYR A 385 -2.47 -2.90 -10.23
C TYR A 385 -2.56 -3.31 -8.76
N GLU A 386 -3.53 -2.73 -8.03
CA GLU A 386 -3.75 -2.91 -6.58
C GLU A 386 -2.56 -2.44 -5.69
N GLY A 387 -2.83 -2.01 -4.46
CA GLY A 387 -1.85 -1.47 -3.50
C GLY A 387 -2.31 -0.15 -2.88
N GLY A 388 -1.84 0.16 -1.67
CA GLY A 388 -2.11 1.44 -1.00
C GLY A 388 -1.01 2.47 -1.29
N PHE A 389 -1.38 3.70 -1.65
CA PHE A 389 -0.45 4.75 -2.08
C PHE A 389 -0.60 6.00 -1.21
N THR A 390 0.50 6.57 -0.73
CA THR A 390 0.50 7.82 0.03
C THR A 390 1.67 8.71 -0.37
N ASN A 391 1.41 9.97 -0.73
CA ASN A 391 2.41 10.88 -1.30
C ASN A 391 3.14 10.28 -2.52
N CYS A 392 2.42 9.62 -3.40
CA CYS A 392 3.01 9.01 -4.59
C CYS A 392 2.73 9.80 -5.85
N CYS A 393 3.60 9.68 -6.85
CA CYS A 393 3.37 10.24 -8.18
C CYS A 393 3.12 9.11 -9.18
N THR A 394 1.88 8.98 -9.67
CA THR A 394 1.49 7.94 -10.64
C THR A 394 0.18 8.26 -11.34
N THR A 395 -0.09 7.58 -12.45
CA THR A 395 -1.37 7.63 -13.17
C THR A 395 -1.80 6.20 -13.56
N PRO A 396 -3.11 5.86 -13.53
CA PRO A 396 -4.25 6.66 -13.07
C PRO A 396 -4.16 7.00 -11.57
N ALA A 397 -5.03 7.88 -11.07
CA ALA A 397 -5.03 8.26 -9.65
C ALA A 397 -5.17 7.02 -8.74
N PRO A 398 -4.22 6.74 -7.83
CA PRO A 398 -4.32 5.59 -6.94
C PRO A 398 -5.16 5.91 -5.70
N VAL A 399 -5.62 4.86 -5.00
CA VAL A 399 -6.30 4.99 -3.70
C VAL A 399 -5.30 5.37 -2.61
N GLY A 400 -5.69 6.35 -1.78
CA GLY A 400 -4.93 6.87 -0.65
C GLY A 400 -4.73 8.39 -0.75
N SER A 401 -4.10 8.99 0.25
CA SER A 401 -4.01 10.45 0.36
C SER A 401 -2.78 11.03 -0.37
N ASP A 402 -2.90 12.31 -0.75
CA ASP A 402 -1.78 13.17 -1.16
C ASP A 402 -0.99 12.69 -2.41
N ASN A 403 -1.62 11.84 -3.22
CA ASN A 403 -1.04 11.36 -4.47
C ASN A 403 -1.16 12.41 -5.59
N ILE A 404 -0.16 12.47 -6.47
CA ILE A 404 -0.07 13.40 -7.61
C ILE A 404 -0.16 12.61 -8.92
N THR A 405 -1.00 13.06 -9.85
CA THR A 405 -1.17 12.41 -11.17
C THR A 405 -0.50 13.14 -12.33
N ASN A 406 0.04 14.34 -12.08
CA ASN A 406 0.82 15.06 -13.08
C ASN A 406 2.06 14.26 -13.48
N ALA A 407 2.47 14.42 -14.74
CA ALA A 407 3.70 13.82 -15.21
C ALA A 407 4.88 14.28 -14.33
N PRO A 408 5.76 13.36 -13.91
CA PRO A 408 6.74 13.63 -12.86
C PRO A 408 7.89 14.57 -13.26
N GLY A 409 8.00 14.97 -14.53
CA GLY A 409 9.11 15.81 -15.00
C GLY A 409 10.47 15.12 -14.87
N LEU A 410 10.60 13.90 -15.37
CA LEU A 410 11.87 13.14 -15.34
C LEU A 410 12.79 13.55 -16.49
N VAL A 411 14.10 13.39 -16.29
CA VAL A 411 15.10 13.48 -17.37
C VAL A 411 14.86 12.40 -18.42
N SER A 412 14.66 11.15 -18.04
CA SER A 412 14.09 10.10 -18.90
C SER A 412 13.61 8.90 -18.06
N ALA A 413 12.96 7.91 -18.68
CA ALA A 413 12.71 6.63 -18.02
C ALA A 413 14.01 5.87 -17.70
N LEU A 414 15.08 6.11 -18.48
CA LEU A 414 16.41 5.53 -18.29
C LEU A 414 17.26 6.29 -17.26
N ASP A 415 16.95 7.55 -16.97
CA ASP A 415 17.61 8.37 -15.96
C ASP A 415 16.54 9.17 -15.22
N PRO A 416 15.92 8.59 -14.18
CA PRO A 416 14.70 9.13 -13.64
C PRO A 416 14.99 10.14 -12.51
N ARG A 417 15.98 11.02 -12.72
CA ARG A 417 16.18 12.22 -11.92
C ARG A 417 15.14 13.28 -12.29
N LEU A 418 14.77 14.10 -11.32
CA LEU A 418 13.81 15.18 -11.50
C LEU A 418 14.45 16.36 -12.25
N LEU A 419 13.72 16.91 -13.22
CA LEU A 419 14.05 18.19 -13.85
C LEU A 419 13.66 19.36 -12.94
N PRO A 420 14.30 20.54 -13.13
CA PRO A 420 13.88 21.76 -12.46
C PRO A 420 12.38 22.04 -12.68
N GLY A 421 11.64 22.32 -11.59
CA GLY A 421 10.20 22.60 -11.63
C GLY A 421 9.29 21.37 -11.70
N ALA A 422 9.83 20.16 -11.55
CA ALA A 422 9.02 18.94 -11.47
C ALA A 422 8.01 18.98 -10.31
N ALA A 423 6.79 18.47 -10.56
CA ALA A 423 5.70 18.47 -9.58
C ALA A 423 5.99 17.61 -8.33
N CYS A 424 6.97 16.72 -8.41
CA CYS A 424 7.39 15.84 -7.32
C CYS A 424 8.30 16.54 -6.28
N ILE A 425 8.83 17.73 -6.61
CA ILE A 425 9.79 18.44 -5.76
C ILE A 425 9.07 19.01 -4.52
N GLY A 426 9.55 18.67 -3.32
CA GLY A 426 9.07 19.15 -2.03
C GLY A 426 7.68 18.65 -1.64
N ARG A 427 7.24 17.48 -2.15
CA ARG A 427 5.86 16.98 -1.95
C ARG A 427 5.74 15.68 -1.16
N GLY A 428 6.85 15.10 -0.72
CA GLY A 428 6.85 13.92 0.14
C GLY A 428 6.70 14.27 1.62
N THR A 429 6.41 13.25 2.44
CA THR A 429 6.40 13.37 3.91
C THR A 429 7.76 13.01 4.49
N ASN A 430 8.31 13.89 5.32
CA ASN A 430 9.57 13.66 6.01
C ASN A 430 9.47 12.50 7.00
N GLN A 431 10.53 11.70 7.09
CA GLN A 431 10.65 10.58 8.01
C GLN A 431 11.94 10.74 8.82
N SER A 432 11.96 10.21 10.05
CA SER A 432 13.09 10.39 10.97
C SER A 432 14.45 9.97 10.41
N TRP A 433 14.48 8.90 9.59
CA TRP A 433 15.72 8.41 8.97
C TRP A 433 16.31 9.36 7.92
N MET A 434 15.53 10.30 7.38
CA MET A 434 15.98 11.21 6.32
C MET A 434 16.93 12.30 6.84
N SER A 435 16.87 12.59 8.14
CA SER A 435 17.75 13.58 8.76
C SER A 435 19.21 13.11 8.70
N GLY A 436 20.03 13.82 7.92
CA GLY A 436 21.43 13.47 7.70
C GLY A 436 21.67 12.31 6.72
N ALA A 437 20.61 11.76 6.10
CA ALA A 437 20.74 10.81 5.01
C ALA A 437 21.04 11.52 3.68
N VAL A 438 21.55 10.77 2.71
CA VAL A 438 21.79 11.23 1.33
C VAL A 438 21.03 10.37 0.33
N ASP A 439 20.72 10.88 -0.85
CA ASP A 439 20.11 10.13 -1.95
C ASP A 439 21.15 9.32 -2.76
N LEU A 440 20.74 8.71 -3.89
CA LEU A 440 21.67 7.95 -4.75
C LEU A 440 22.74 8.80 -5.45
N ASP A 441 22.64 10.14 -5.38
CA ASP A 441 23.60 11.09 -5.91
C ASP A 441 24.50 11.69 -4.84
N ASP A 442 24.44 11.13 -3.62
CA ASP A 442 25.11 11.62 -2.41
C ASP A 442 24.67 13.05 -1.99
N TYR A 443 23.49 13.51 -2.44
CA TYR A 443 22.92 14.77 -1.98
C TYR A 443 22.08 14.58 -0.72
N PRO A 444 22.06 15.54 0.22
CA PRO A 444 21.21 15.47 1.40
C PRO A 444 19.77 15.14 1.04
N ARG A 445 19.15 14.22 1.77
CA ARG A 445 17.78 13.78 1.51
C ARG A 445 16.72 14.83 1.89
N LEU A 446 17.12 15.88 2.60
CA LEU A 446 16.28 17.01 2.98
C LEU A 446 17.03 18.29 2.62
N THR A 447 16.66 18.92 1.51
CA THR A 447 17.25 20.19 1.03
C THR A 447 16.33 21.39 1.27
N GLY A 448 15.06 21.15 1.60
CA GLY A 448 14.02 22.14 1.92
C GLY A 448 13.12 21.72 3.10
N THR A 449 11.86 22.15 3.08
CA THR A 449 10.87 21.82 4.15
C THR A 449 10.38 20.39 4.11
N SER A 450 10.36 19.78 2.93
CA SER A 450 9.82 18.45 2.65
C SER A 450 10.68 17.74 1.61
N VAL A 451 10.80 16.41 1.74
CA VAL A 451 11.51 15.52 0.80
C VAL A 451 10.80 15.45 -0.56
N ASP A 452 11.55 15.17 -1.62
CA ASP A 452 10.98 14.90 -2.94
C ASP A 452 10.32 13.51 -3.02
N ILE A 453 9.30 13.38 -3.87
CA ILE A 453 8.71 12.08 -4.22
C ILE A 453 9.62 11.35 -5.21
N GLY A 454 10.06 10.15 -4.86
CA GLY A 454 10.98 9.32 -5.66
C GLY A 454 12.33 9.09 -4.98
N ALA A 455 13.29 8.45 -5.65
CA ALA A 455 14.58 8.04 -5.09
C ALA A 455 15.69 9.09 -5.14
N TYR A 456 15.47 10.19 -5.85
CA TYR A 456 16.41 11.30 -5.99
C TYR A 456 15.84 12.55 -5.33
N GLU A 457 16.70 13.32 -4.68
CA GLU A 457 16.39 14.65 -4.18
C GLU A 457 16.92 15.69 -5.17
N TYR A 458 16.06 16.61 -5.59
CA TYR A 458 16.47 17.76 -6.35
C TYR A 458 17.20 18.74 -5.42
N TYR A 459 18.49 18.96 -5.69
CA TYR A 459 19.34 19.81 -4.84
C TYR A 459 19.31 21.28 -5.24
N SER A 460 19.72 21.59 -6.48
CA SER A 460 19.84 22.98 -6.97
C SER A 460 20.14 23.02 -8.48
N ASP A 461 19.68 24.07 -9.15
CA ASP A 461 20.06 24.37 -10.55
C ASP A 461 21.56 24.64 -10.73
N THR A 462 22.29 24.98 -9.67
CA THR A 462 23.71 25.36 -9.74
C THR A 462 24.67 24.17 -9.84
N VAL A 463 24.19 22.94 -9.65
CA VAL A 463 25.03 21.72 -9.62
C VAL A 463 24.83 20.80 -10.83
N LEU A 464 23.95 21.17 -11.76
CA LEU A 464 23.62 20.38 -12.95
C LEU A 464 24.73 20.49 -14.01
N THR A 465 25.80 19.73 -13.82
CA THR A 465 27.02 19.69 -14.66
C THR A 465 27.32 18.27 -15.13
N GLY A 466 28.30 18.10 -16.03
CA GLY A 466 28.78 16.80 -16.50
C GLY A 466 28.33 16.45 -17.92
N LEU A 467 28.69 15.25 -18.37
CA LEU A 467 28.38 14.77 -19.72
C LEU A 467 26.88 14.48 -19.87
N LEU A 468 26.34 14.82 -21.05
CA LEU A 468 24.98 14.52 -21.46
C LEU A 468 25.00 13.61 -22.69
N THR A 469 24.03 12.70 -22.77
CA THR A 469 23.68 12.01 -24.01
C THR A 469 22.20 12.22 -24.31
N ALA A 470 21.83 12.24 -25.60
CA ALA A 470 20.46 12.34 -26.05
C ALA A 470 20.24 11.44 -27.27
N ALA A 471 19.12 10.74 -27.28
CA ALA A 471 18.59 10.03 -28.44
C ALA A 471 17.05 10.10 -28.44
N ILE A 472 16.45 9.91 -29.61
CA ILE A 472 14.99 9.92 -29.80
C ILE A 472 14.56 8.50 -30.14
N SER A 473 13.58 7.99 -29.39
CA SER A 473 12.84 6.79 -29.73
C SER A 473 11.49 7.20 -30.31
N CYS A 474 11.09 6.63 -31.44
CA CYS A 474 9.77 6.80 -32.04
C CYS A 474 9.38 5.55 -32.82
N ALA A 475 8.12 5.14 -32.73
CA ALA A 475 7.65 3.92 -33.38
C ALA A 475 7.48 4.09 -34.90
N TYR A 476 7.18 5.30 -35.36
CA TYR A 476 6.94 5.60 -36.77
C TYR A 476 7.72 6.84 -37.20
N THR A 477 8.42 6.73 -38.33
CA THR A 477 9.09 7.84 -39.00
C THR A 477 8.30 8.35 -40.21
N GLN A 478 7.08 7.85 -40.43
CA GLN A 478 6.19 8.29 -41.49
C GLN A 478 4.72 8.28 -41.03
N ALA A 479 3.96 9.35 -41.30
CA ALA A 479 2.55 9.49 -40.93
C ALA A 479 1.81 10.48 -41.87
N PRO A 480 0.46 10.53 -41.93
CA PRO A 480 -0.23 11.62 -42.65
C PRO A 480 -0.17 12.94 -41.86
N ALA A 481 -0.48 14.06 -42.52
CA ALA A 481 -0.71 15.30 -41.82
C ALA A 481 -1.91 15.17 -40.85
N GLY A 482 -1.74 15.68 -39.63
CA GLY A 482 -2.72 15.63 -38.54
C GLY A 482 -2.71 14.36 -37.69
N PHE A 483 -1.84 13.38 -37.98
CA PHE A 483 -1.66 12.21 -37.11
C PHE A 483 -0.61 12.48 -36.03
N GLU A 484 -0.95 12.11 -34.80
CA GLU A 484 -0.08 12.30 -33.63
C GLU A 484 0.94 11.17 -33.54
N LEU A 485 2.21 11.53 -33.54
CA LEU A 485 3.34 10.64 -33.31
C LEU A 485 3.85 10.81 -31.89
N GLU A 486 4.15 9.70 -31.22
CA GLU A 486 4.77 9.71 -29.89
C GLU A 486 6.30 9.61 -30.02
N PHE A 487 6.99 10.44 -29.25
CA PHE A 487 8.44 10.50 -29.15
C PHE A 487 8.87 10.35 -27.70
N GLU A 488 9.85 9.49 -27.45
CA GLU A 488 10.48 9.31 -26.14
C GLU A 488 11.94 9.79 -26.17
N ALA A 489 12.30 10.57 -25.15
CA ALA A 489 13.64 11.06 -24.91
C ALA A 489 14.45 10.00 -24.16
N LEU A 490 15.54 9.54 -24.79
CA LEU A 490 16.53 8.67 -24.17
C LEU A 490 17.72 9.53 -23.76
N ILE A 491 17.72 9.98 -22.50
CA ILE A 491 18.72 10.92 -21.96
C ILE A 491 19.43 10.27 -20.78
N THR A 492 20.75 10.45 -20.72
CA THR A 492 21.55 10.16 -19.51
C THR A 492 22.33 11.39 -19.09
N GLY A 493 22.45 11.61 -17.78
CA GLY A 493 23.20 12.70 -17.18
C GLY A 493 22.32 13.77 -16.54
N ARG A 494 22.94 14.70 -15.82
CA ARG A 494 22.24 15.76 -15.08
C ARG A 494 21.77 16.87 -16.01
N ALA A 495 20.59 16.69 -16.62
CA ALA A 495 19.97 17.69 -17.47
C ALA A 495 19.33 18.80 -16.63
N GLN A 496 19.53 20.05 -17.04
CA GLN A 496 18.83 21.23 -16.52
C GLN A 496 17.58 21.55 -17.35
N GLY A 497 17.57 21.16 -18.62
CA GLY A 497 16.42 21.37 -19.49
C GLY A 497 16.47 20.45 -20.70
N MET A 498 15.29 20.20 -21.24
CA MET A 498 15.08 19.55 -22.53
C MET A 498 14.04 20.33 -23.33
N GLU A 499 14.27 20.43 -24.64
CA GLU A 499 13.37 21.07 -25.60
C GLU A 499 13.23 20.16 -26.83
N TRP A 500 12.00 19.90 -27.21
CA TRP A 500 11.61 19.31 -28.48
C TRP A 500 11.30 20.43 -29.47
N ASP A 501 11.94 20.41 -30.63
CA ASP A 501 11.55 21.19 -31.81
C ASP A 501 11.13 20.20 -32.89
N PHE A 502 9.85 20.21 -33.26
CA PHE A 502 9.33 19.26 -34.23
C PHE A 502 9.63 19.68 -35.67
N GLY A 503 10.20 20.86 -35.92
CA GLY A 503 10.56 21.34 -37.26
C GLY A 503 9.40 21.89 -38.08
N ASP A 504 8.16 21.81 -37.58
CA ASP A 504 6.95 22.43 -38.15
C ASP A 504 6.52 23.71 -37.41
N GLY A 505 7.34 24.17 -36.45
CA GLY A 505 7.05 25.28 -35.55
C GLY A 505 6.46 24.87 -34.20
N GLY A 506 6.06 23.61 -34.03
CA GLY A 506 5.69 23.04 -32.74
C GLY A 506 6.89 22.83 -31.83
N ARG A 507 6.70 23.05 -30.51
CA ARG A 507 7.73 22.84 -29.48
C ARG A 507 7.13 22.28 -28.20
N ALA A 508 7.93 21.51 -27.45
CA ALA A 508 7.60 21.06 -26.10
C ALA A 508 8.83 21.14 -25.20
N THR A 509 8.65 21.41 -23.91
CA THR A 509 9.76 21.59 -22.96
C THR A 509 9.55 20.78 -21.69
N GLY A 510 10.61 20.17 -21.17
CA GLY A 510 10.58 19.49 -19.86
C GLY A 510 9.74 18.20 -19.81
N VAL A 511 9.48 17.57 -20.96
CA VAL A 511 8.70 16.33 -21.05
C VAL A 511 9.49 15.24 -21.77
N CYS A 512 9.75 14.11 -21.10
CA CYS A 512 10.54 13.02 -21.65
C CYS A 512 9.76 12.08 -22.57
N VAL A 513 8.43 12.15 -22.61
CA VAL A 513 7.56 11.44 -23.57
C VAL A 513 6.52 12.43 -24.09
N VAL A 514 6.46 12.66 -25.40
CA VAL A 514 5.63 13.71 -26.02
C VAL A 514 4.93 13.21 -27.28
N GLY A 515 3.63 13.52 -27.40
CA GLY A 515 2.86 13.37 -28.63
C GLY A 515 2.88 14.66 -29.45
N HIS A 516 3.06 14.56 -30.77
CA HIS A 516 2.98 15.70 -31.68
C HIS A 516 2.35 15.33 -33.02
N ALA A 517 1.42 16.17 -33.49
CA ALA A 517 0.75 16.02 -34.78
C ALA A 517 1.15 17.13 -35.76
N PHE A 518 1.62 16.74 -36.94
CA PHE A 518 2.15 17.66 -37.93
C PHE A 518 1.06 18.17 -38.87
N GLY A 519 0.86 19.49 -38.95
CA GLY A 519 -0.28 20.07 -39.68
C GLY A 519 -0.20 20.01 -41.22
N ALA A 520 0.98 19.79 -41.80
CA ALA A 520 1.20 19.81 -43.25
C ALA A 520 2.12 18.67 -43.70
N ALA A 521 1.99 18.25 -44.96
CA ALA A 521 2.92 17.30 -45.58
C ALA A 521 4.32 17.89 -45.73
N GLY A 522 5.35 17.10 -45.49
CA GLY A 522 6.75 17.53 -45.52
C GLY A 522 7.67 16.50 -44.88
N VAL A 523 8.98 16.74 -44.92
CA VAL A 523 9.95 16.01 -44.08
C VAL A 523 10.37 16.96 -42.97
N PHE A 524 10.17 16.55 -41.72
CA PHE A 524 10.43 17.36 -40.55
C PHE A 524 11.56 16.76 -39.71
N PRO A 525 12.61 17.54 -39.41
CA PRO A 525 13.64 17.13 -38.47
C PRO A 525 13.14 17.35 -37.04
N VAL A 526 12.73 16.29 -36.36
CA VAL A 526 12.40 16.35 -34.93
C VAL A 526 13.70 16.39 -34.15
N VAL A 527 13.95 17.49 -33.46
CA VAL A 527 15.17 17.74 -32.68
C VAL A 527 14.85 17.70 -31.19
N LEU A 528 15.54 16.85 -30.45
CA LEU A 528 15.59 16.87 -29.00
C LEU A 528 16.89 17.55 -28.58
N ALA A 529 16.80 18.76 -28.03
CA ALA A 529 17.93 19.49 -27.45
C ALA A 529 17.92 19.32 -25.92
N VAL A 530 19.07 18.98 -25.35
CA VAL A 530 19.24 18.75 -23.91
C VAL A 530 20.42 19.56 -23.42
N SER A 531 20.25 20.31 -22.35
CA SER A 531 21.29 21.19 -21.82
C SER A 531 21.49 21.08 -20.32
N ASN A 532 22.71 21.37 -19.89
CA ASN A 532 23.09 21.61 -18.51
C ASN A 532 24.16 22.73 -18.45
N LEU A 533 24.72 22.99 -17.28
CA LEU A 533 25.72 24.06 -17.10
C LEU A 533 27.06 23.80 -17.81
N SER A 534 27.34 22.55 -18.19
CA SER A 534 28.56 22.17 -18.91
C SER A 534 28.42 22.27 -20.44
N GLY A 535 27.18 22.29 -20.96
CA GLY A 535 26.92 22.42 -22.39
C GLY A 535 25.57 21.84 -22.80
N ALA A 536 25.36 21.73 -24.12
CA ALA A 536 24.15 21.16 -24.69
C ALA A 536 24.49 20.09 -25.76
N VAL A 537 23.65 19.07 -25.84
CA VAL A 537 23.67 18.03 -26.88
C VAL A 537 22.31 17.98 -27.56
N ALA A 538 22.26 17.51 -28.81
CA ALA A 538 21.00 17.34 -29.52
C ALA A 538 20.97 16.03 -30.30
N ALA A 539 19.78 15.44 -30.41
CA ALA A 539 19.48 14.32 -31.29
C ALA A 539 18.46 14.75 -32.34
N THR A 540 18.50 14.16 -33.53
CA THR A 540 17.56 14.46 -34.62
C THR A 540 17.01 13.17 -35.21
N ALA A 541 15.69 13.11 -35.37
CA ALA A 541 14.97 12.06 -36.09
C ALA A 541 14.19 12.68 -37.26
N GLU A 542 14.32 12.14 -38.47
CA GLU A 542 13.55 12.60 -39.62
C GLU A 542 12.19 11.93 -39.67
N VAL A 543 11.12 12.73 -39.70
CA VAL A 543 9.73 12.28 -39.81
C VAL A 543 9.15 12.76 -41.14
N THR A 544 8.65 11.81 -41.93
CA THR A 544 8.00 12.11 -43.22
C THR A 544 6.48 12.17 -43.06
N ILE A 545 5.91 13.34 -43.30
CA ILE A 545 4.49 13.59 -43.24
C ILE A 545 3.91 13.67 -44.64
N VAL A 546 2.89 12.85 -44.93
CA VAL A 546 2.24 12.79 -46.25
C VAL A 546 0.92 13.56 -46.27
N ALA A 547 0.49 14.03 -47.44
CA ALA A 547 -0.74 14.82 -47.58
C ALA A 547 -1.99 14.02 -47.13
N GLN A 548 -2.88 14.69 -46.39
CA GLN A 548 -4.09 14.14 -45.76
C GLN A 548 -5.24 13.93 -46.76
N ASP A 549 -4.98 13.35 -47.93
CA ASP A 549 -6.00 13.05 -48.94
C ASP A 549 -6.06 11.55 -49.28
N CYS A 550 -5.63 10.69 -48.35
CA CYS A 550 -5.81 9.25 -48.54
C CYS A 550 -7.25 8.84 -48.16
N HIS A 551 -8.15 8.89 -49.14
CA HIS A 551 -9.50 8.36 -49.05
C HIS A 551 -9.67 7.10 -49.89
N LEU A 552 -10.15 6.04 -49.24
CA LEU A 552 -10.48 4.78 -49.92
C LEU A 552 -11.94 4.41 -49.64
N TYR A 553 -12.56 3.71 -50.57
CA TYR A 553 -14.01 3.49 -50.61
C TYR A 553 -14.35 2.00 -50.69
N VAL A 554 -15.29 1.57 -49.85
CA VAL A 554 -15.78 0.18 -49.77
C VAL A 554 -17.28 0.12 -50.07
N HIS A 555 -17.69 -0.77 -50.97
CA HIS A 555 -19.10 -1.03 -51.28
C HIS A 555 -19.36 -2.53 -51.41
N PRO A 556 -20.44 -3.11 -50.87
CA PRO A 556 -20.63 -4.57 -50.84
C PRO A 556 -20.75 -5.20 -52.24
N GLY A 557 -21.12 -4.39 -53.25
CA GLY A 557 -21.13 -4.77 -54.67
C GLY A 557 -19.92 -4.28 -55.48
N GLY A 558 -18.84 -3.86 -54.81
CA GLY A 558 -17.58 -3.42 -55.44
C GLY A 558 -16.73 -4.58 -55.97
N ASP A 559 -15.47 -4.29 -56.30
CA ASP A 559 -14.49 -5.26 -56.82
C ASP A 559 -13.14 -5.12 -56.08
N ASP A 560 -12.69 -6.17 -55.39
CA ASP A 560 -11.42 -6.18 -54.64
C ASP A 560 -10.18 -6.09 -55.56
N GLY A 561 -10.36 -6.23 -56.88
CA GLY A 561 -9.31 -5.93 -57.87
C GLY A 561 -9.23 -4.45 -58.29
N ALA A 562 -10.15 -3.59 -57.83
CA ALA A 562 -10.19 -2.18 -58.18
C ALA A 562 -9.26 -1.31 -57.32
N ALA A 563 -9.11 -0.03 -57.70
CA ALA A 563 -8.20 0.90 -57.03
C ALA A 563 -8.73 1.50 -55.72
N GLY A 564 -10.04 1.47 -55.47
CA GLY A 564 -10.63 1.96 -54.23
C GLY A 564 -10.67 3.47 -54.04
N THR A 565 -10.26 4.27 -55.03
CA THR A 565 -10.07 5.72 -54.88
C THR A 565 -11.34 6.56 -55.00
N ASN A 566 -12.47 5.96 -55.38
CA ASN A 566 -13.79 6.59 -55.40
C ASN A 566 -14.89 5.52 -55.38
N TRP A 567 -16.17 5.93 -55.25
CA TRP A 567 -17.30 4.99 -55.20
C TRP A 567 -17.46 4.10 -56.45
N ALA A 568 -17.04 4.54 -57.64
CA ALA A 568 -17.14 3.73 -58.86
C ALA A 568 -16.04 2.65 -58.96
N THR A 569 -14.94 2.84 -58.25
CA THR A 569 -13.82 1.90 -58.14
C THR A 569 -13.71 1.31 -56.74
N ALA A 570 -14.78 1.35 -55.94
CA ALA A 570 -14.79 0.87 -54.57
C ALA A 570 -14.52 -0.64 -54.50
N LEU A 571 -13.77 -1.06 -53.49
CA LEU A 571 -13.51 -2.48 -53.24
C LEU A 571 -14.73 -3.14 -52.57
N ALA A 572 -14.83 -4.46 -52.71
CA ALA A 572 -15.93 -5.25 -52.19
C ALA A 572 -15.82 -5.45 -50.67
N THR A 573 -14.61 -5.69 -50.15
CA THR A 573 -14.36 -6.03 -48.75
C THR A 573 -13.58 -4.94 -48.02
N ILE A 574 -13.89 -4.75 -46.72
CA ILE A 574 -13.18 -3.79 -45.87
C ILE A 574 -11.72 -4.22 -45.70
N GLN A 575 -11.46 -5.52 -45.55
CA GLN A 575 -10.08 -6.03 -45.39
C GLN A 575 -9.20 -5.68 -46.59
N ALA A 576 -9.69 -5.84 -47.82
CA ALA A 576 -8.89 -5.51 -49.01
C ALA A 576 -8.51 -4.02 -49.06
N VAL A 577 -9.38 -3.13 -48.58
CA VAL A 577 -9.06 -1.70 -48.46
C VAL A 577 -8.07 -1.41 -47.35
N VAL A 578 -8.20 -2.08 -46.20
CA VAL A 578 -7.22 -1.96 -45.12
C VAL A 578 -5.84 -2.41 -45.61
N ASP A 579 -5.75 -3.53 -46.32
CA ASP A 579 -4.49 -4.04 -46.89
C ASP A 579 -3.88 -3.09 -47.95
N ALA A 580 -4.72 -2.35 -48.67
CA ALA A 580 -4.30 -1.36 -49.67
C ALA A 580 -4.01 0.04 -49.08
N SER A 581 -4.36 0.28 -47.82
CA SER A 581 -4.24 1.58 -47.17
C SER A 581 -2.83 1.83 -46.62
N SER A 582 -2.44 3.10 -46.55
CA SER A 582 -1.28 3.57 -45.81
C SER A 582 -1.71 4.16 -44.46
N LEU A 583 -0.77 4.32 -43.52
CA LEU A 583 -0.99 5.01 -42.24
C LEU A 583 -1.78 6.32 -42.47
N GLY A 584 -2.81 6.53 -41.68
CA GLY A 584 -3.62 7.75 -41.72
C GLY A 584 -4.81 7.79 -42.65
N CYS A 585 -4.95 6.82 -43.56
CA CYS A 585 -6.05 6.83 -44.52
C CYS A 585 -7.41 6.81 -43.84
N THR A 586 -8.38 7.50 -44.44
CA THR A 586 -9.80 7.35 -44.09
C THR A 586 -10.47 6.42 -45.09
N ILE A 587 -11.04 5.34 -44.58
CA ILE A 587 -11.76 4.32 -45.33
C ILE A 587 -13.26 4.57 -45.14
N TRP A 588 -13.91 5.01 -46.21
CA TRP A 588 -15.36 5.25 -46.25
C TRP A 588 -16.11 3.99 -46.67
N VAL A 589 -16.99 3.52 -45.79
CA VAL A 589 -17.77 2.29 -46.00
C VAL A 589 -19.23 2.65 -46.23
N SER A 590 -19.77 2.26 -47.39
CA SER A 590 -21.19 2.46 -47.71
C SER A 590 -22.12 1.51 -46.96
N ASN A 591 -23.42 1.71 -47.11
CA ASN A 591 -24.44 0.90 -46.44
C ASN A 591 -24.38 -0.56 -46.90
N GLY A 592 -24.61 -1.48 -45.98
CA GLY A 592 -24.70 -2.91 -46.29
C GLY A 592 -24.19 -3.82 -45.19
N THR A 593 -24.19 -5.11 -45.51
CA THR A 593 -23.71 -6.18 -44.63
C THR A 593 -22.39 -6.72 -45.16
N TYR A 594 -21.34 -6.60 -44.34
CA TYR A 594 -19.98 -7.05 -44.65
C TYR A 594 -19.69 -8.35 -43.91
N ALA A 595 -20.05 -9.47 -44.53
CA ALA A 595 -19.96 -10.83 -43.98
C ALA A 595 -18.95 -11.74 -44.71
N THR A 596 -18.12 -11.17 -45.58
CA THR A 596 -17.08 -11.88 -46.35
C THR A 596 -15.71 -11.19 -46.18
N GLY A 597 -14.64 -11.87 -46.58
CA GLY A 597 -13.25 -11.45 -46.30
C GLY A 597 -12.77 -11.91 -44.93
N GLY A 598 -11.59 -11.48 -44.52
CA GLY A 598 -11.05 -11.69 -43.17
C GLY A 598 -9.58 -12.07 -43.17
N ARG A 599 -8.91 -11.76 -42.06
CA ARG A 599 -7.48 -11.97 -41.87
C ARG A 599 -7.21 -12.49 -40.45
N ALA A 600 -6.37 -13.51 -40.35
CA ALA A 600 -5.87 -13.98 -39.07
C ALA A 600 -4.68 -13.11 -38.67
N VAL A 601 -4.77 -12.48 -37.49
CA VAL A 601 -3.63 -11.79 -36.86
C VAL A 601 -2.94 -12.74 -35.88
N GLN A 602 -3.75 -13.48 -35.12
CA GLN A 602 -3.32 -14.54 -34.22
C GLN A 602 -3.50 -15.90 -34.89
N ALA A 603 -2.59 -16.84 -34.61
CA ALA A 603 -2.70 -18.21 -35.14
C ALA A 603 -4.03 -18.86 -34.73
N GLY A 604 -4.81 -19.30 -35.72
CA GLY A 604 -6.05 -20.08 -35.53
C GLY A 604 -7.35 -19.26 -35.44
N LEU A 605 -7.32 -17.93 -35.27
CA LEU A 605 -8.53 -17.10 -35.23
C LEU A 605 -8.54 -16.07 -36.36
N THR A 606 -9.61 -16.09 -37.17
CA THR A 606 -9.82 -15.09 -38.22
C THR A 606 -10.63 -13.91 -37.68
N ASN A 607 -10.24 -12.69 -38.07
CA ASN A 607 -11.02 -11.48 -37.88
C ASN A 607 -11.68 -11.11 -39.21
N ARG A 608 -12.96 -10.73 -39.21
CA ARG A 608 -13.65 -10.26 -40.42
C ARG A 608 -12.95 -9.02 -40.99
N VAL A 609 -12.52 -8.13 -40.10
CA VAL A 609 -11.65 -7.00 -40.42
C VAL A 609 -10.52 -6.95 -39.39
N ALA A 610 -9.28 -6.99 -39.84
CA ALA A 610 -8.11 -6.70 -39.02
C ALA A 610 -7.51 -5.38 -39.49
N VAL A 611 -7.49 -4.39 -38.61
CA VAL A 611 -6.95 -3.05 -38.83
C VAL A 611 -5.68 -2.94 -37.99
N ASP A 612 -4.57 -3.46 -38.50
CA ASP A 612 -3.26 -3.55 -37.83
C ASP A 612 -2.37 -2.31 -38.05
N GLN A 613 -2.93 -1.26 -38.64
CA GLN A 613 -2.26 0.00 -38.88
C GLN A 613 -3.19 1.16 -38.52
N ALA A 614 -2.60 2.30 -38.18
CA ALA A 614 -3.33 3.46 -37.69
C ALA A 614 -4.12 4.18 -38.81
N VAL A 615 -5.27 3.61 -39.18
CA VAL A 615 -6.23 4.15 -40.17
C VAL A 615 -7.60 4.36 -39.55
N ILE A 616 -8.45 5.15 -40.22
CA ILE A 616 -9.82 5.43 -39.77
C ILE A 616 -10.79 4.66 -40.67
N VAL A 617 -11.48 3.67 -40.13
CA VAL A 617 -12.57 2.96 -40.82
C VAL A 617 -13.90 3.55 -40.38
N ARG A 618 -14.63 4.17 -41.32
CA ARG A 618 -15.84 4.93 -41.01
C ARG A 618 -17.01 4.52 -41.90
N SER A 619 -18.16 4.26 -41.26
CA SER A 619 -19.44 4.08 -41.95
C SER A 619 -19.98 5.42 -42.44
N LEU A 620 -20.52 5.44 -43.66
CA LEU A 620 -21.08 6.63 -44.26
C LEU A 620 -22.38 7.11 -43.57
N ASN A 621 -23.23 6.18 -43.13
CA ASN A 621 -24.56 6.49 -42.58
C ASN A 621 -24.82 5.81 -41.22
N GLY A 622 -23.75 5.47 -40.49
CA GLY A 622 -23.83 4.99 -39.12
C GLY A 622 -24.32 3.54 -38.95
N PRO A 623 -24.50 3.09 -37.69
CA PRO A 623 -24.61 1.68 -37.34
C PRO A 623 -25.95 1.05 -37.72
N ALA A 624 -26.99 1.86 -37.97
CA ALA A 624 -28.33 1.37 -38.30
C ALA A 624 -28.43 0.67 -39.66
N VAL A 625 -27.50 0.94 -40.58
CA VAL A 625 -27.53 0.46 -41.98
C VAL A 625 -26.22 -0.17 -42.45
N THR A 626 -25.19 -0.19 -41.60
CA THR A 626 -23.86 -0.72 -41.94
C THR A 626 -23.39 -1.69 -40.86
N ALA A 627 -23.19 -2.95 -41.23
CA ALA A 627 -22.82 -4.01 -40.29
C ALA A 627 -21.60 -4.82 -40.73
N ILE A 628 -20.69 -5.07 -39.79
CA ILE A 628 -19.59 -6.04 -39.91
C ILE A 628 -20.01 -7.30 -39.17
N VAL A 629 -20.07 -8.42 -39.89
CA VAL A 629 -20.63 -9.67 -39.36
C VAL A 629 -19.55 -10.73 -39.24
N GLY A 630 -19.31 -11.17 -38.00
CA GLY A 630 -18.43 -12.29 -37.69
C GLY A 630 -19.06 -13.65 -38.02
N GLN A 631 -18.61 -14.70 -37.33
CA GLN A 631 -19.21 -16.03 -37.45
C GLN A 631 -19.08 -16.81 -36.14
N PRO A 632 -20.16 -17.43 -35.62
CA PRO A 632 -20.04 -18.42 -34.54
C PRO A 632 -19.37 -19.70 -35.03
N CYS A 633 -18.84 -20.48 -34.10
CA CYS A 633 -18.35 -21.83 -34.37
C CYS A 633 -19.46 -22.70 -35.01
N PRO A 634 -19.22 -23.30 -36.20
CA PRO A 634 -20.26 -24.03 -36.92
C PRO A 634 -20.84 -25.25 -36.19
N THR A 635 -20.13 -25.79 -35.20
CA THR A 635 -20.54 -27.03 -34.51
C THR A 635 -21.40 -26.78 -33.27
N ASN A 636 -21.15 -25.71 -32.51
CA ASN A 636 -21.84 -25.44 -31.25
C ASN A 636 -22.57 -24.08 -31.22
N GLY A 637 -22.42 -23.23 -32.24
CA GLY A 637 -23.08 -21.94 -32.34
C GLY A 637 -22.52 -20.84 -31.41
N GLY A 638 -21.32 -21.02 -30.84
CA GLY A 638 -20.68 -20.04 -29.94
C GLY A 638 -19.17 -19.92 -30.18
N ALA A 639 -18.39 -19.83 -29.10
CA ALA A 639 -16.93 -19.86 -29.19
C ALA A 639 -16.43 -21.27 -29.56
N GLY A 640 -15.41 -21.36 -30.41
CA GLY A 640 -14.84 -22.63 -30.85
C GLY A 640 -14.19 -22.59 -32.23
N ALA A 641 -13.75 -23.75 -32.71
CA ALA A 641 -13.03 -23.87 -33.97
C ALA A 641 -13.89 -23.41 -35.17
N GLY A 642 -13.32 -22.54 -36.01
CA GLY A 642 -14.02 -21.96 -37.17
C GLY A 642 -14.90 -20.74 -36.84
N ALA A 643 -14.83 -20.21 -35.62
CA ALA A 643 -15.38 -18.91 -35.29
C ALA A 643 -14.58 -17.76 -35.95
N VAL A 644 -15.24 -16.63 -36.19
CA VAL A 644 -14.68 -15.41 -36.78
C VAL A 644 -15.07 -14.22 -35.90
N ARG A 645 -14.07 -13.50 -35.39
CA ARG A 645 -14.22 -12.23 -34.66
C ARG A 645 -14.66 -11.13 -35.63
N CYS A 646 -15.44 -10.12 -35.22
CA CYS A 646 -15.77 -9.04 -36.16
C CYS A 646 -14.55 -8.17 -36.45
N VAL A 647 -13.91 -7.58 -35.44
CA VAL A 647 -12.82 -6.62 -35.65
C VAL A 647 -11.60 -6.90 -34.76
N TYR A 648 -10.41 -6.79 -35.33
CA TYR A 648 -9.16 -6.55 -34.62
C TYR A 648 -8.73 -5.11 -34.90
N LEU A 649 -8.44 -4.33 -33.85
CA LEU A 649 -8.08 -2.91 -33.95
C LEU A 649 -6.71 -2.69 -33.30
N GLY A 650 -5.73 -2.40 -34.15
CA GLY A 650 -4.36 -2.10 -33.77
C GLY A 650 -4.21 -0.72 -33.15
N SER A 651 -3.04 -0.49 -32.58
CA SER A 651 -2.70 0.78 -31.91
C SER A 651 -2.88 1.98 -32.84
N GLY A 652 -3.58 3.01 -32.36
CA GLY A 652 -3.89 4.24 -33.12
C GLY A 652 -4.95 4.10 -34.22
N ALA A 653 -5.48 2.90 -34.47
CA ALA A 653 -6.56 2.70 -35.43
C ALA A 653 -7.92 3.15 -34.86
N ARG A 654 -8.83 3.56 -35.75
CA ARG A 654 -10.15 4.06 -35.36
C ARG A 654 -11.28 3.38 -36.13
N LEU A 655 -12.36 3.05 -35.43
CA LEU A 655 -13.59 2.48 -36.00
C LEU A 655 -14.81 3.33 -35.63
N ASP A 656 -15.56 3.80 -36.63
CA ASP A 656 -16.67 4.75 -36.40
C ASP A 656 -17.96 4.34 -37.13
N GLY A 657 -19.04 4.17 -36.37
CA GLY A 657 -20.40 4.09 -36.91
C GLY A 657 -20.85 2.72 -37.44
N PHE A 658 -20.42 1.61 -36.85
CA PHE A 658 -20.78 0.25 -37.31
C PHE A 658 -21.63 -0.53 -36.32
N THR A 659 -22.49 -1.40 -36.84
CA THR A 659 -22.97 -2.56 -36.06
C THR A 659 -21.96 -3.71 -36.19
N LEU A 660 -21.40 -4.20 -35.08
CA LEU A 660 -20.61 -5.42 -35.01
C LEU A 660 -21.48 -6.54 -34.45
N THR A 661 -21.66 -7.65 -35.18
CA THR A 661 -22.56 -8.71 -34.73
C THR A 661 -22.13 -10.12 -35.14
N ASN A 662 -22.57 -11.12 -34.38
CA ASN A 662 -22.24 -12.54 -34.55
C ASN A 662 -20.73 -12.82 -34.55
N GLY A 663 -19.93 -11.99 -33.90
CA GLY A 663 -18.49 -12.18 -33.73
C GLY A 663 -18.19 -13.15 -32.59
N PHE A 664 -17.37 -14.17 -32.86
CA PHE A 664 -16.98 -15.15 -31.85
C PHE A 664 -15.49 -15.50 -31.90
N THR A 665 -14.97 -15.93 -30.74
CA THR A 665 -13.56 -16.29 -30.55
C THR A 665 -13.34 -17.81 -30.54
N LEU A 666 -12.10 -18.25 -30.37
CA LEU A 666 -11.80 -19.64 -30.02
C LEU A 666 -12.17 -19.92 -28.55
N SER A 667 -12.25 -21.20 -28.20
CA SER A 667 -12.47 -21.68 -26.83
C SER A 667 -11.17 -21.97 -26.07
N SER A 668 -10.00 -21.77 -26.67
CA SER A 668 -8.67 -22.00 -26.09
C SER A 668 -7.65 -21.06 -26.73
N GLY A 669 -6.64 -20.66 -25.98
CA GLY A 669 -5.61 -19.70 -26.40
C GLY A 669 -5.56 -18.51 -25.43
N THR A 670 -4.52 -17.71 -25.47
CA THR A 670 -4.40 -16.54 -24.58
C THR A 670 -5.19 -15.36 -25.15
N GLU A 671 -4.78 -14.87 -26.32
CA GLU A 671 -5.45 -13.73 -26.96
C GLU A 671 -6.64 -14.18 -27.84
N GLN A 672 -6.64 -15.45 -28.27
CA GLN A 672 -7.66 -15.99 -29.17
C GLN A 672 -8.99 -16.26 -28.50
N GLN A 673 -9.09 -16.10 -27.18
CA GLN A 673 -10.34 -16.26 -26.41
C GLN A 673 -11.03 -14.92 -26.13
N GLN A 674 -10.47 -13.80 -26.58
CA GLN A 674 -10.87 -12.47 -26.12
C GLN A 674 -11.56 -11.62 -27.22
N GLY A 675 -12.48 -10.72 -26.85
CA GLY A 675 -12.99 -9.67 -27.74
C GLY A 675 -13.81 -10.19 -28.92
N GLY A 676 -14.92 -10.88 -28.68
CA GLY A 676 -15.72 -11.53 -29.75
C GLY A 676 -16.24 -10.56 -30.81
N GLY A 677 -16.74 -9.41 -30.39
CA GLY A 677 -17.07 -8.31 -31.29
C GLY A 677 -15.82 -7.59 -31.77
N ILE A 678 -15.02 -7.08 -30.84
CA ILE A 678 -13.81 -6.32 -31.15
C ILE A 678 -12.71 -6.58 -30.13
N TRP A 679 -11.48 -6.71 -30.63
CA TRP A 679 -10.28 -6.80 -29.81
C TRP A 679 -9.33 -5.66 -30.17
N CYS A 680 -8.86 -4.93 -29.16
CA CYS A 680 -8.00 -3.76 -29.30
C CYS A 680 -6.61 -4.04 -28.68
N GLU A 681 -5.53 -3.57 -29.32
CA GLU A 681 -4.16 -3.72 -28.78
C GLU A 681 -3.93 -2.89 -27.50
N GLY A 682 -4.63 -1.75 -27.35
CA GLY A 682 -4.46 -0.83 -26.24
C GLY A 682 -5.45 0.33 -26.32
N THR A 683 -5.39 1.27 -25.37
CA THR A 683 -6.32 2.40 -25.25
C THR A 683 -6.22 3.43 -26.39
N SER A 684 -5.13 3.42 -27.17
CA SER A 684 -4.97 4.24 -28.37
C SER A 684 -5.85 3.79 -29.54
N ALA A 685 -6.38 2.57 -29.50
CA ALA A 685 -7.40 2.09 -30.42
C ALA A 685 -8.78 2.63 -30.01
N VAL A 686 -9.41 3.42 -30.88
CA VAL A 686 -10.62 4.17 -30.55
C VAL A 686 -11.82 3.69 -31.37
N VAL A 687 -12.94 3.46 -30.69
CA VAL A 687 -14.20 3.01 -31.29
C VAL A 687 -15.30 4.00 -30.92
N THR A 688 -15.97 4.56 -31.91
CA THR A 688 -17.01 5.57 -31.69
C THR A 688 -18.31 5.21 -32.38
N ASN A 689 -19.45 5.59 -31.78
CA ASN A 689 -20.77 5.48 -32.41
C ASN A 689 -21.12 4.07 -32.92
N CYS A 690 -20.57 3.03 -32.32
CA CYS A 690 -20.75 1.65 -32.75
C CYS A 690 -21.78 0.90 -31.88
N ARG A 691 -22.46 -0.07 -32.48
CA ARG A 691 -23.29 -1.04 -31.77
C ARG A 691 -22.65 -2.42 -31.84
N ILE A 692 -22.17 -2.94 -30.71
CA ILE A 692 -21.61 -4.30 -30.60
C ILE A 692 -22.67 -5.21 -29.99
N ALA A 693 -23.24 -6.12 -30.78
CA ALA A 693 -24.41 -6.86 -30.36
C ALA A 693 -24.41 -8.34 -30.76
N GLY A 694 -24.79 -9.20 -29.82
CA GLY A 694 -24.89 -10.65 -30.03
C GLY A 694 -23.56 -11.34 -30.33
N CYS A 695 -22.45 -10.78 -29.85
CA CYS A 695 -21.12 -11.36 -29.97
C CYS A 695 -20.80 -12.22 -28.74
N GLY A 696 -19.79 -13.10 -28.85
CA GLY A 696 -19.32 -13.82 -27.68
C GLY A 696 -17.87 -14.27 -27.68
N ALA A 697 -17.31 -14.37 -26.48
CA ALA A 697 -15.93 -14.73 -26.23
C ALA A 697 -15.86 -16.04 -25.43
N GLY A 698 -14.75 -16.76 -25.61
CA GLY A 698 -14.43 -17.97 -24.86
C GLY A 698 -13.96 -17.66 -23.44
N ASP A 699 -13.35 -16.48 -23.24
CA ASP A 699 -12.90 -16.03 -21.92
C ASP A 699 -13.31 -14.57 -21.66
N ASP A 700 -12.62 -13.58 -22.24
CA ASP A 700 -12.81 -12.16 -21.94
C ASP A 700 -13.56 -11.36 -23.02
N GLY A 701 -14.49 -10.49 -22.64
CA GLY A 701 -14.94 -9.38 -23.48
C GLY A 701 -15.80 -9.84 -24.66
N GLY A 702 -17.02 -10.30 -24.37
CA GLY A 702 -17.93 -10.83 -25.40
C GLY A 702 -18.19 -9.81 -26.50
N GLY A 703 -18.40 -8.56 -26.10
CA GLY A 703 -18.47 -7.41 -27.00
C GLY A 703 -17.09 -6.86 -27.34
N GLY A 704 -16.34 -6.35 -26.35
CA GLY A 704 -15.05 -5.67 -26.54
C GLY A 704 -13.97 -6.07 -25.54
N TYR A 705 -12.71 -6.07 -25.99
CA TYR A 705 -11.53 -6.22 -25.14
C TYR A 705 -10.55 -5.08 -25.37
N SER A 706 -10.13 -4.41 -24.29
CA SER A 706 -9.26 -3.23 -24.30
C SER A 706 -9.80 -2.06 -25.15
N GLY A 707 -9.02 -1.01 -25.37
CA GLY A 707 -9.40 0.13 -26.22
C GLY A 707 -10.26 1.19 -25.53
N THR A 708 -10.54 2.27 -26.28
CA THR A 708 -11.39 3.38 -25.85
C THR A 708 -12.67 3.39 -26.67
N PHE A 709 -13.82 3.34 -26.00
CA PHE A 709 -15.15 3.35 -26.60
C PHE A 709 -15.90 4.61 -26.19
N GLU A 710 -16.38 5.37 -27.18
CA GLU A 710 -17.17 6.58 -26.95
C GLU A 710 -18.53 6.47 -27.65
N SER A 711 -19.61 6.80 -26.93
CA SER A 711 -20.98 6.76 -27.47
C SER A 711 -21.34 5.42 -28.14
N CYS A 712 -20.86 4.31 -27.57
CA CYS A 712 -21.07 2.96 -28.08
C CYS A 712 -22.17 2.21 -27.32
N THR A 713 -22.81 1.25 -27.98
CA THR A 713 -23.80 0.36 -27.38
C THR A 713 -23.34 -1.10 -27.41
N PHE A 714 -23.22 -1.74 -26.25
CA PHE A 714 -22.95 -3.17 -26.09
C PHE A 714 -24.22 -3.89 -25.69
N ASP A 715 -24.80 -4.71 -26.57
CA ASP A 715 -26.13 -5.29 -26.37
C ASP A 715 -26.16 -6.82 -26.56
N GLY A 716 -26.48 -7.57 -25.51
CA GLY A 716 -26.72 -9.01 -25.62
C GLY A 716 -25.48 -9.85 -25.92
N ASN A 717 -24.30 -9.41 -25.48
CA ASN A 717 -23.03 -10.13 -25.69
C ASN A 717 -22.75 -11.12 -24.54
N ARG A 718 -21.91 -12.14 -24.80
CA ARG A 718 -21.62 -13.22 -23.84
C ARG A 718 -20.14 -13.55 -23.70
N ALA A 719 -19.65 -13.75 -22.48
CA ALA A 719 -18.28 -14.21 -22.21
C ALA A 719 -18.21 -15.01 -20.90
N ASP A 720 -17.02 -15.42 -20.46
CA ASP A 720 -16.80 -15.89 -19.09
C ASP A 720 -16.50 -14.69 -18.16
N HIS A 721 -15.78 -13.68 -18.65
CA HIS A 721 -15.54 -12.40 -17.99
C HIS A 721 -15.99 -11.22 -18.86
N GLY A 722 -16.74 -10.26 -18.30
CA GLY A 722 -17.07 -9.01 -19.00
C GLY A 722 -17.90 -9.21 -20.25
N GLY A 723 -19.18 -9.56 -20.10
CA GLY A 723 -20.04 -9.90 -21.23
C GLY A 723 -20.07 -8.80 -22.29
N GLY A 724 -20.17 -7.54 -21.85
CA GLY A 724 -20.04 -6.36 -22.69
C GLY A 724 -18.58 -6.03 -23.02
N ALA A 725 -17.78 -5.69 -22.00
CA ALA A 725 -16.38 -5.28 -22.19
C ALA A 725 -15.43 -5.72 -21.06
N VAL A 726 -14.15 -5.88 -21.40
CA VAL A 726 -13.05 -6.17 -20.46
C VAL A 726 -11.88 -5.20 -20.68
N ALA A 727 -11.28 -4.69 -19.60
CA ALA A 727 -10.05 -3.89 -19.60
C ALA A 727 -10.08 -2.64 -20.52
N ALA A 728 -11.28 -2.09 -20.76
CA ALA A 728 -11.52 -1.00 -21.70
C ALA A 728 -11.91 0.31 -21.00
N THR A 729 -11.75 1.43 -21.70
CA THR A 729 -12.26 2.75 -21.30
C THR A 729 -13.56 3.02 -22.05
N LEU A 730 -14.65 3.31 -21.32
CA LEU A 730 -15.99 3.52 -21.87
C LEU A 730 -16.53 4.88 -21.41
N GLY A 731 -16.71 5.80 -22.37
CA GLY A 731 -17.35 7.11 -22.19
C GLY A 731 -18.70 7.18 -22.92
N ASP A 732 -19.73 7.72 -22.25
CA ASP A 732 -21.09 7.87 -22.81
C ASP A 732 -21.65 6.56 -23.43
N CYS A 733 -21.27 5.41 -22.86
CA CYS A 733 -21.61 4.11 -23.42
C CYS A 733 -22.88 3.53 -22.78
N THR A 734 -23.60 2.70 -23.54
CA THR A 734 -24.69 1.86 -23.03
C THR A 734 -24.29 0.40 -23.08
N VAL A 735 -24.14 -0.24 -21.93
CA VAL A 735 -23.83 -1.67 -21.78
C VAL A 735 -25.06 -2.38 -21.23
N THR A 736 -25.78 -3.11 -22.09
CA THR A 736 -27.08 -3.71 -21.75
C THR A 736 -27.25 -5.17 -22.14
N ASN A 737 -28.02 -5.91 -21.35
CA ASN A 737 -28.41 -7.30 -21.64
C ASN A 737 -27.24 -8.29 -21.81
N ASN A 738 -26.03 -7.92 -21.38
CA ASN A 738 -24.86 -8.77 -21.54
C ASN A 738 -24.80 -9.82 -20.42
N ARG A 739 -24.16 -10.96 -20.69
CA ARG A 739 -24.07 -12.09 -19.77
C ARG A 739 -22.65 -12.60 -19.64
N ALA A 740 -22.18 -12.81 -18.42
CA ALA A 740 -20.90 -13.45 -18.19
C ALA A 740 -20.90 -14.34 -16.95
N GLY A 741 -19.86 -15.14 -16.76
CA GLY A 741 -19.61 -15.81 -15.48
C GLY A 741 -19.34 -14.78 -14.37
N LEU A 742 -18.48 -13.80 -14.68
CA LEU A 742 -18.07 -12.67 -13.84
C LEU A 742 -18.23 -11.35 -14.61
N GLY A 743 -18.71 -10.28 -13.96
CA GLY A 743 -18.78 -8.96 -14.60
C GLY A 743 -19.76 -8.96 -15.79
N GLY A 744 -21.05 -9.14 -15.53
CA GLY A 744 -22.05 -9.35 -16.60
C GLY A 744 -22.00 -8.27 -17.70
N GLY A 745 -21.81 -7.00 -17.30
CA GLY A 745 -21.61 -5.88 -18.21
C GLY A 745 -20.13 -5.60 -18.50
N ALA A 746 -19.37 -5.22 -17.48
CA ALA A 746 -17.98 -4.78 -17.61
C ALA A 746 -17.07 -5.43 -16.56
N TYR A 747 -15.83 -5.73 -16.94
CA TYR A 747 -14.82 -6.29 -16.05
C TYR A 747 -13.50 -5.52 -16.16
N GLY A 748 -13.05 -4.92 -15.05
CA GLY A 748 -11.80 -4.17 -14.99
C GLY A 748 -11.74 -2.96 -15.92
N CYS A 749 -12.90 -2.36 -16.23
CA CYS A 749 -13.02 -1.20 -17.13
C CYS A 749 -12.93 0.13 -16.37
N THR A 750 -12.66 1.21 -17.11
CA THR A 750 -12.87 2.59 -16.66
C THR A 750 -14.14 3.12 -17.33
N LEU A 751 -15.14 3.50 -16.53
CA LEU A 751 -16.46 3.91 -17.00
C LEU A 751 -16.75 5.35 -16.60
N THR A 752 -17.14 6.20 -17.56
CA THR A 752 -17.54 7.59 -17.33
C THR A 752 -18.87 7.86 -18.02
N ASP A 753 -19.80 8.51 -17.31
CA ASP A 753 -21.10 8.96 -17.86
C ASP A 753 -21.89 7.87 -18.61
N SER A 754 -21.73 6.61 -18.17
CA SER A 754 -22.20 5.44 -18.89
C SER A 754 -23.39 4.75 -18.22
N ARG A 755 -24.16 3.99 -19.00
CA ARG A 755 -25.36 3.26 -18.58
C ARG A 755 -25.10 1.75 -18.63
N ILE A 756 -25.00 1.10 -17.48
CA ILE A 756 -24.76 -0.34 -17.34
C ILE A 756 -26.06 -0.97 -16.84
N CYS A 757 -26.85 -1.53 -17.74
CA CYS A 757 -28.24 -1.91 -17.45
C CYS A 757 -28.58 -3.37 -17.78
N ASN A 758 -29.34 -4.05 -16.92
CA ASN A 758 -29.88 -5.38 -17.21
C ASN A 758 -28.83 -6.44 -17.59
N ASN A 759 -27.60 -6.31 -17.09
CA ASN A 759 -26.55 -7.28 -17.32
C ASN A 759 -26.58 -8.36 -16.23
N ALA A 760 -26.11 -9.56 -16.56
CA ALA A 760 -26.20 -10.71 -15.65
C ALA A 760 -24.85 -11.44 -15.49
N ALA A 761 -24.40 -11.58 -14.25
CA ALA A 761 -23.33 -12.51 -13.87
C ALA A 761 -23.97 -13.84 -13.46
N THR A 762 -23.88 -14.86 -14.32
CA THR A 762 -24.67 -16.09 -14.19
C THR A 762 -24.06 -17.14 -13.28
N ASN A 763 -22.77 -17.05 -12.96
CA ASN A 763 -22.08 -18.07 -12.16
C ASN A 763 -21.71 -17.56 -10.76
N THR A 764 -21.27 -16.31 -10.64
CA THR A 764 -20.66 -15.83 -9.39
C THR A 764 -20.93 -14.35 -9.11
N TYR A 765 -20.15 -13.41 -9.65
CA TYR A 765 -20.04 -12.05 -9.07
C TYR A 765 -20.15 -10.91 -10.09
N GLY A 766 -20.64 -9.74 -9.63
CA GLY A 766 -20.57 -8.47 -10.37
C GLY A 766 -21.53 -8.41 -11.56
N GLY A 767 -22.84 -8.23 -11.33
CA GLY A 767 -23.83 -8.27 -12.41
C GLY A 767 -23.64 -7.16 -13.44
N GLY A 768 -23.39 -5.94 -12.99
CA GLY A 768 -23.07 -4.79 -13.83
C GLY A 768 -21.56 -4.67 -14.08
N VAL A 769 -20.82 -4.35 -13.02
CA VAL A 769 -19.38 -4.05 -13.06
C VAL A 769 -18.61 -4.94 -12.08
N TYR A 770 -17.49 -5.48 -12.52
CA TYR A 770 -16.55 -6.21 -11.69
C TYR A 770 -15.17 -5.52 -11.74
N GLY A 771 -14.67 -5.05 -10.60
CA GLY A 771 -13.42 -4.28 -10.54
C GLY A 771 -13.48 -2.96 -11.30
N GLY A 772 -12.33 -2.29 -11.44
CA GLY A 772 -12.21 -1.06 -12.23
C GLY A 772 -12.84 0.17 -11.55
N THR A 773 -13.10 1.20 -12.34
CA THR A 773 -13.62 2.50 -11.88
C THR A 773 -14.88 2.87 -12.64
N ALA A 774 -15.83 3.50 -11.94
CA ALA A 774 -17.03 4.08 -12.53
C ALA A 774 -17.33 5.44 -11.93
N SER A 775 -17.47 6.47 -12.77
CA SER A 775 -17.87 7.81 -12.34
C SER A 775 -19.09 8.31 -13.10
N ALA A 776 -20.01 8.94 -12.38
CA ALA A 776 -21.27 9.47 -12.92
C ALA A 776 -22.10 8.44 -13.73
N CYS A 777 -21.97 7.16 -13.40
CA CYS A 777 -22.60 6.06 -14.13
C CYS A 777 -23.95 5.66 -13.51
N LEU A 778 -24.83 5.15 -14.37
CA LEU A 778 -26.08 4.48 -13.96
C LEU A 778 -25.90 2.97 -14.06
N LEU A 779 -25.93 2.27 -12.92
CA LEU A 779 -25.93 0.82 -12.82
C LEU A 779 -27.34 0.36 -12.43
N SER A 780 -28.12 -0.14 -13.38
CA SER A 780 -29.55 -0.40 -13.16
C SER A 780 -30.01 -1.79 -13.58
N GLY A 781 -30.77 -2.48 -12.73
CA GLY A 781 -31.41 -3.75 -13.09
C GLY A 781 -30.44 -4.90 -13.34
N ASN A 782 -29.17 -4.76 -12.90
CA ASN A 782 -28.18 -5.81 -13.09
C ASN A 782 -28.36 -6.91 -12.04
N THR A 783 -28.00 -8.13 -12.42
CA THR A 783 -28.18 -9.31 -11.55
C THR A 783 -26.89 -10.10 -11.40
N ALA A 784 -26.57 -10.54 -10.19
CA ALA A 784 -25.48 -11.48 -9.95
C ALA A 784 -26.01 -12.73 -9.25
N ALA A 785 -25.36 -13.87 -9.48
CA ALA A 785 -25.65 -15.09 -8.73
C ALA A 785 -25.37 -14.87 -7.24
N ASN A 786 -24.12 -14.58 -6.86
CA ASN A 786 -23.70 -14.56 -5.46
C ASN A 786 -23.53 -13.14 -4.91
N SER A 787 -22.70 -12.28 -5.51
CA SER A 787 -22.39 -11.00 -4.86
C SER A 787 -22.25 -9.84 -5.84
N GLY A 788 -22.58 -8.63 -5.39
CA GLY A 788 -22.42 -7.40 -6.15
C GLY A 788 -23.34 -7.34 -7.37
N GLY A 789 -24.66 -7.29 -7.14
CA GLY A 789 -25.66 -7.27 -8.22
C GLY A 789 -25.39 -6.13 -9.21
N GLY A 790 -25.12 -4.92 -8.70
CA GLY A 790 -24.67 -3.79 -9.49
C GLY A 790 -23.16 -3.80 -9.71
N ALA A 791 -22.38 -3.80 -8.63
CA ALA A 791 -20.92 -3.70 -8.67
C ALA A 791 -20.23 -4.65 -7.69
N TYR A 792 -19.06 -5.19 -8.06
CA TYR A 792 -18.22 -6.03 -7.21
C TYR A 792 -16.78 -5.52 -7.21
N ASN A 793 -16.21 -5.19 -6.05
CA ASN A 793 -14.85 -4.68 -5.86
C ASN A 793 -14.45 -3.52 -6.79
N ALA A 794 -15.40 -2.65 -7.12
CA ALA A 794 -15.18 -1.50 -8.00
C ALA A 794 -15.08 -0.19 -7.19
N GLN A 795 -14.46 0.83 -7.78
CA GLN A 795 -14.42 2.18 -7.22
C GLN A 795 -15.48 3.05 -7.90
N LEU A 796 -16.45 3.56 -7.14
CA LEU A 796 -17.57 4.32 -7.66
C LEU A 796 -17.59 5.74 -7.10
N SER A 797 -17.79 6.73 -7.97
CA SER A 797 -17.95 8.13 -7.59
C SER A 797 -19.13 8.77 -8.29
N GLY A 798 -20.07 9.33 -7.52
CA GLY A 798 -21.26 9.99 -8.07
C GLY A 798 -22.17 9.05 -8.88
N CYS A 799 -22.11 7.74 -8.64
CA CYS A 799 -22.87 6.75 -9.39
C CYS A 799 -24.25 6.50 -8.79
N THR A 800 -25.21 6.14 -9.63
CA THR A 800 -26.53 5.66 -9.21
C THR A 800 -26.63 4.15 -9.41
N LEU A 801 -26.84 3.40 -8.33
CA LEU A 801 -27.04 1.95 -8.32
C LEU A 801 -28.50 1.67 -7.99
N ARG A 802 -29.28 1.24 -8.98
CA ARG A 802 -30.72 1.10 -8.82
C ARG A 802 -31.25 -0.27 -9.23
N SER A 803 -32.10 -0.85 -8.39
CA SER A 803 -32.85 -2.08 -8.73
C SER A 803 -31.94 -3.23 -9.14
N ASN A 804 -30.71 -3.26 -8.63
CA ASN A 804 -29.82 -4.39 -8.83
C ASN A 804 -30.12 -5.47 -7.80
N ALA A 805 -29.95 -6.73 -8.19
CA ALA A 805 -30.41 -7.84 -7.38
C ALA A 805 -29.49 -9.05 -7.42
N LEU A 806 -29.51 -9.82 -6.33
CA LEU A 806 -28.93 -11.15 -6.30
C LEU A 806 -29.98 -12.21 -6.61
N THR A 807 -29.56 -13.25 -7.32
CA THR A 807 -30.44 -14.37 -7.69
C THR A 807 -30.19 -15.63 -6.86
N ALA A 808 -29.02 -15.80 -6.23
CA ALA A 808 -28.77 -16.95 -5.36
C ALA A 808 -29.46 -16.81 -4.00
N ALA A 809 -29.60 -17.95 -3.32
CA ALA A 809 -30.25 -18.05 -2.02
C ALA A 809 -29.40 -17.53 -0.85
N MET A 810 -28.08 -17.35 -1.03
CA MET A 810 -27.17 -16.78 -0.03
C MET A 810 -26.11 -15.98 -0.78
N GLY A 811 -26.11 -14.66 -0.62
CA GLY A 811 -25.28 -13.76 -1.40
C GLY A 811 -25.31 -12.31 -0.90
N ASP A 812 -24.28 -11.54 -1.22
CA ASP A 812 -23.96 -10.29 -0.51
C ASP A 812 -23.92 -9.08 -1.45
N GLY A 813 -24.44 -7.94 -1.02
CA GLY A 813 -24.31 -6.69 -1.76
C GLY A 813 -25.21 -6.61 -2.98
N GLY A 814 -26.52 -6.44 -2.78
CA GLY A 814 -27.50 -6.33 -3.87
C GLY A 814 -27.16 -5.21 -4.86
N GLY A 815 -26.77 -4.05 -4.33
CA GLY A 815 -26.22 -2.94 -5.12
C GLY A 815 -24.73 -3.12 -5.35
N ALA A 816 -23.94 -3.12 -4.26
CA ALA A 816 -22.48 -3.23 -4.33
C ALA A 816 -21.91 -4.21 -3.31
N TYR A 817 -20.83 -4.90 -3.68
CA TYR A 817 -20.03 -5.72 -2.76
C TYR A 817 -18.58 -5.28 -2.83
N GLY A 818 -17.96 -4.98 -1.69
CA GLY A 818 -16.57 -4.52 -1.66
C GLY A 818 -16.35 -3.15 -2.31
N GLY A 819 -15.10 -2.74 -2.36
CA GLY A 819 -14.68 -1.49 -3.02
C GLY A 819 -15.07 -0.22 -2.26
N THR A 820 -14.92 0.92 -2.94
CA THR A 820 -15.14 2.25 -2.37
C THR A 820 -16.25 2.97 -3.13
N LEU A 821 -17.18 3.57 -2.39
CA LEU A 821 -18.29 4.34 -2.95
C LEU A 821 -18.27 5.75 -2.35
N GLN A 822 -18.20 6.76 -3.22
CA GLN A 822 -18.21 8.16 -2.83
C GLN A 822 -19.38 8.89 -3.49
N GLY A 823 -20.23 9.54 -2.68
CA GLY A 823 -21.35 10.33 -3.19
C GLY A 823 -22.32 9.54 -4.06
N CYS A 824 -22.48 8.24 -3.80
CA CYS A 824 -23.31 7.35 -4.61
C CYS A 824 -24.73 7.21 -4.06
N ASP A 825 -25.70 7.02 -4.96
CA ASP A 825 -27.09 6.78 -4.63
C ASP A 825 -27.44 5.30 -4.89
N LEU A 826 -27.71 4.54 -3.83
CA LEU A 826 -28.06 3.13 -3.87
C LEU A 826 -29.55 2.97 -3.55
N ALA A 827 -30.37 2.69 -4.56
CA ALA A 827 -31.82 2.69 -4.42
C ALA A 827 -32.49 1.38 -4.88
N ASN A 828 -33.39 0.82 -4.07
CA ASN A 828 -34.19 -0.36 -4.41
C ASN A 828 -33.37 -1.60 -4.79
N ASN A 829 -32.15 -1.74 -4.27
CA ASN A 829 -31.34 -2.92 -4.49
C ASN A 829 -31.71 -4.03 -3.50
N SER A 830 -31.55 -5.29 -3.91
CA SER A 830 -32.04 -6.41 -3.12
C SER A 830 -31.08 -7.59 -3.04
N ALA A 831 -30.89 -8.12 -1.83
CA ALA A 831 -30.21 -9.37 -1.53
C ALA A 831 -31.18 -10.33 -0.79
N PRO A 832 -32.16 -10.94 -1.48
CA PRO A 832 -33.32 -11.57 -0.82
C PRO A 832 -33.00 -12.71 0.16
N GLY A 833 -31.88 -13.40 -0.06
CA GLY A 833 -31.42 -14.51 0.77
C GLY A 833 -30.09 -14.27 1.50
N GLY A 834 -29.54 -13.05 1.42
CA GLY A 834 -28.25 -12.76 2.06
C GLY A 834 -28.15 -11.35 2.59
N PHE A 835 -26.99 -10.74 2.44
CA PHE A 835 -26.53 -9.65 3.31
C PHE A 835 -26.34 -8.35 2.52
N GLY A 836 -26.63 -7.20 3.10
CA GLY A 836 -26.33 -5.89 2.50
C GLY A 836 -27.13 -5.60 1.23
N GLY A 837 -28.41 -5.23 1.37
CA GLY A 837 -29.29 -5.02 0.21
C GLY A 837 -28.78 -3.91 -0.70
N GLY A 838 -28.35 -2.79 -0.10
CA GLY A 838 -27.64 -1.72 -0.78
C GLY A 838 -26.17 -2.09 -1.02
N ALA A 839 -25.41 -2.24 0.06
CA ALA A 839 -23.99 -2.56 -0.01
C ALA A 839 -23.54 -3.58 1.05
N ALA A 840 -22.52 -4.37 0.75
CA ALA A 840 -21.86 -5.26 1.71
C ALA A 840 -20.34 -5.12 1.62
N LEU A 841 -19.64 -5.16 2.76
CA LEU A 841 -18.17 -5.17 2.84
C LEU A 841 -17.49 -3.98 2.11
N ALA A 842 -18.16 -2.84 2.04
CA ALA A 842 -17.71 -1.69 1.25
C ALA A 842 -17.45 -0.46 2.14
N ASP A 843 -16.59 0.44 1.66
CA ASP A 843 -16.34 1.74 2.26
C ASP A 843 -17.22 2.80 1.58
N LEU A 844 -18.15 3.39 2.33
CA LEU A 844 -19.12 4.37 1.83
C LEU A 844 -18.88 5.74 2.45
N SER A 845 -18.75 6.76 1.59
CA SER A 845 -18.60 8.15 2.01
C SER A 845 -19.63 9.04 1.31
N GLY A 846 -20.41 9.80 2.07
CA GLY A 846 -21.42 10.72 1.50
C GLY A 846 -22.51 10.02 0.67
N CYS A 847 -22.78 8.73 0.92
CA CYS A 847 -23.70 7.94 0.10
C CYS A 847 -25.14 7.96 0.65
N THR A 848 -26.11 7.82 -0.25
CA THR A 848 -27.54 7.67 0.11
C THR A 848 -28.01 6.25 -0.19
N LEU A 849 -28.51 5.53 0.81
CA LEU A 849 -29.04 4.18 0.67
C LEU A 849 -30.54 4.21 0.95
N VAL A 850 -31.34 3.96 -0.08
CA VAL A 850 -32.80 4.13 -0.04
C VAL A 850 -33.55 2.88 -0.47
N SER A 851 -34.49 2.43 0.36
CA SER A 851 -35.44 1.35 -0.01
C SER A 851 -34.77 0.06 -0.45
N ASN A 852 -33.58 -0.23 0.08
CA ASN A 852 -32.89 -1.48 -0.17
C ASN A 852 -33.38 -2.56 0.80
N SER A 853 -33.30 -3.82 0.37
CA SER A 853 -33.85 -4.95 1.13
C SER A 853 -32.90 -6.14 1.18
N ALA A 854 -32.75 -6.76 2.35
CA ALA A 854 -31.94 -7.97 2.53
C ALA A 854 -32.46 -8.85 3.69
N LEU A 855 -31.82 -10.00 3.91
CA LEU A 855 -32.06 -10.80 5.12
C LEU A 855 -31.36 -10.18 6.35
N TYR A 856 -30.16 -9.63 6.12
CA TYR A 856 -29.35 -8.92 7.12
C TYR A 856 -28.82 -7.63 6.50
N GLY A 857 -28.99 -6.49 7.16
CA GLY A 857 -28.45 -5.22 6.67
C GLY A 857 -29.17 -4.73 5.41
N GLY A 858 -30.40 -4.23 5.53
CA GLY A 858 -31.20 -3.82 4.37
C GLY A 858 -30.49 -2.77 3.52
N GLY A 859 -29.91 -1.75 4.17
CA GLY A 859 -29.00 -0.80 3.54
C GLY A 859 -27.58 -1.35 3.42
N ALA A 860 -26.91 -1.62 4.54
CA ALA A 860 -25.50 -2.02 4.58
C ALA A 860 -25.18 -3.23 5.47
N TYR A 861 -24.14 -3.98 5.14
CA TYR A 861 -23.61 -5.09 5.94
C TYR A 861 -22.08 -5.04 6.00
N GLU A 862 -21.47 -5.17 7.18
CA GLU A 862 -20.00 -5.14 7.39
C GLU A 862 -19.27 -4.01 6.65
N GLY A 863 -19.89 -2.83 6.56
CA GLY A 863 -19.38 -1.67 5.84
C GLY A 863 -18.93 -0.53 6.76
N ASN A 864 -18.02 0.31 6.25
CA ASN A 864 -17.66 1.58 6.89
C ASN A 864 -18.50 2.71 6.29
N LEU A 865 -19.29 3.39 7.11
CA LEU A 865 -20.27 4.39 6.69
C LEU A 865 -19.86 5.75 7.24
N THR A 866 -19.46 6.69 6.39
CA THR A 866 -19.08 8.05 6.80
C THR A 866 -19.96 9.07 6.11
N ASN A 867 -20.64 9.94 6.87
CA ASN A 867 -21.53 10.97 6.32
C ASN A 867 -22.65 10.39 5.42
N CYS A 868 -23.17 9.21 5.75
CA CYS A 868 -24.15 8.51 4.92
C CYS A 868 -25.59 8.72 5.41
N LEU A 869 -26.55 8.59 4.48
CA LEU A 869 -27.98 8.62 4.77
C LEU A 869 -28.62 7.28 4.40
N LEU A 870 -29.06 6.52 5.40
CA LEU A 870 -29.73 5.23 5.23
C LEU A 870 -31.20 5.39 5.59
N ARG A 871 -32.10 5.29 4.60
CA ARG A 871 -33.53 5.48 4.83
C ARG A 871 -34.46 4.52 4.10
N TRP A 872 -35.56 4.17 4.78
CA TRP A 872 -36.59 3.26 4.27
C TRP A 872 -36.07 1.89 3.84
N ASN A 873 -34.93 1.46 4.38
CA ASN A 873 -34.40 0.12 4.12
C ASN A 873 -35.06 -0.91 5.03
N ASP A 874 -35.14 -2.15 4.56
CA ASP A 874 -35.88 -3.22 5.22
C ASP A 874 -35.04 -4.50 5.31
N ALA A 875 -34.94 -5.07 6.52
CA ALA A 875 -34.35 -6.39 6.74
C ALA A 875 -34.82 -6.97 8.08
N PRO A 876 -34.98 -8.29 8.22
CA PRO A 876 -35.25 -8.90 9.53
C PRO A 876 -34.26 -8.49 10.62
N TYR A 877 -32.98 -8.33 10.30
CA TYR A 877 -31.95 -7.84 11.23
C TYR A 877 -31.20 -6.67 10.60
N GLY A 878 -31.20 -5.51 11.26
CA GLY A 878 -30.44 -4.36 10.76
C GLY A 878 -31.09 -3.72 9.52
N GLY A 879 -32.28 -3.13 9.66
CA GLY A 879 -33.01 -2.53 8.53
C GLY A 879 -32.14 -1.53 7.76
N GLY A 880 -31.52 -0.59 8.48
CA GLY A 880 -30.50 0.29 7.94
C GLY A 880 -29.18 -0.44 7.72
N ALA A 881 -28.56 -0.98 8.77
CA ALA A 881 -27.31 -1.73 8.66
C ALA A 881 -27.14 -2.85 9.69
N TYR A 882 -26.25 -3.79 9.39
CA TYR A 882 -25.84 -4.90 10.26
C TYR A 882 -24.31 -4.98 10.34
N ASP A 883 -23.75 -5.18 11.53
CA ASP A 883 -22.30 -5.33 11.82
C ASP A 883 -21.43 -4.28 11.11
N SER A 884 -21.96 -3.06 10.99
CA SER A 884 -21.32 -1.97 10.26
C SER A 884 -20.78 -0.93 11.23
N VAL A 885 -19.74 -0.21 10.79
CA VAL A 885 -19.17 0.92 11.54
C VAL A 885 -19.67 2.22 10.92
N SER A 886 -20.31 3.06 11.72
CA SER A 886 -20.90 4.33 11.27
C SER A 886 -20.25 5.54 11.93
N TYR A 887 -19.94 6.56 11.14
CA TYR A 887 -19.45 7.86 11.57
C TYR A 887 -20.32 8.97 10.98
N ASN A 888 -20.84 9.85 11.84
CA ASN A 888 -21.58 11.05 11.45
C ASN A 888 -22.67 10.79 10.39
N SER A 889 -23.40 9.68 10.53
CA SER A 889 -24.41 9.25 9.56
C SER A 889 -25.83 9.33 10.13
N THR A 890 -26.83 9.17 9.28
CA THR A 890 -28.24 9.20 9.67
C THR A 890 -28.97 7.94 9.21
N PHE A 891 -29.64 7.29 10.15
CA PHE A 891 -30.49 6.11 9.95
C PHE A 891 -31.94 6.51 10.21
N HIS A 892 -32.76 6.56 9.16
CA HIS A 892 -34.08 7.15 9.22
C HIS A 892 -35.20 6.30 8.59
N ASN A 893 -36.30 6.08 9.29
CA ASN A 893 -37.47 5.31 8.79
C ASN A 893 -37.14 3.90 8.26
N ASN A 894 -36.10 3.25 8.79
CA ASN A 894 -35.80 1.87 8.43
C ASN A 894 -36.69 0.90 9.23
N THR A 895 -36.91 -0.30 8.69
CA THR A 895 -37.78 -1.33 9.28
C THR A 895 -37.03 -2.64 9.49
N ALA A 896 -37.27 -3.29 10.63
CA ALA A 896 -36.69 -4.61 10.91
C ALA A 896 -37.50 -5.46 11.90
N SER A 897 -37.10 -6.72 12.07
CA SER A 897 -37.51 -7.47 13.28
C SER A 897 -36.71 -7.00 14.49
N ASN A 898 -35.38 -6.86 14.35
CA ASN A 898 -34.50 -6.32 15.40
C ASN A 898 -33.50 -5.30 14.84
N GLY A 899 -33.22 -4.24 15.59
CA GLY A 899 -32.22 -3.23 15.22
C GLY A 899 -32.58 -2.50 13.93
N ALA A 900 -33.72 -1.80 13.89
CA ALA A 900 -34.21 -1.26 12.62
C ALA A 900 -33.27 -0.22 12.00
N GLY A 901 -32.57 0.59 12.82
CA GLY A 901 -31.42 1.35 12.34
C GLY A 901 -30.17 0.49 12.19
N LEU A 902 -29.60 0.02 13.30
CA LEU A 902 -28.36 -0.77 13.33
C LEU A 902 -28.48 -2.04 14.19
N PHE A 903 -27.92 -3.15 13.73
CA PHE A 903 -27.80 -4.39 14.50
C PHE A 903 -26.32 -4.83 14.61
N ASP A 904 -25.83 -5.17 15.80
CA ASP A 904 -24.48 -5.75 16.08
C ASP A 904 -23.27 -4.92 15.59
N GLY A 905 -23.45 -3.63 15.30
CA GLY A 905 -22.38 -2.75 14.79
C GLY A 905 -21.92 -1.70 15.79
N THR A 906 -21.07 -0.79 15.31
CA THR A 906 -20.58 0.36 16.09
C THR A 906 -20.96 1.68 15.44
N ALA A 907 -21.40 2.67 16.20
CA ALA A 907 -21.72 3.99 15.65
C ALA A 907 -21.14 5.12 16.49
N TYR A 908 -20.62 6.14 15.81
CA TYR A 908 -20.10 7.37 16.36
C TYR A 908 -20.88 8.54 15.77
N ASP A 909 -21.33 9.45 16.63
CA ASP A 909 -21.92 10.73 16.21
C ASP A 909 -23.10 10.55 15.24
N THR A 910 -23.82 9.43 15.37
CA THR A 910 -24.84 8.97 14.41
C THR A 910 -26.24 9.24 14.94
N VAL A 911 -27.15 9.63 14.04
CA VAL A 911 -28.55 9.89 14.36
C VAL A 911 -29.43 8.73 13.91
N PHE A 912 -30.12 8.11 14.85
CA PHE A 912 -31.15 7.09 14.61
C PHE A 912 -32.53 7.72 14.84
N SER A 913 -33.32 7.88 13.79
CA SER A 913 -34.62 8.53 13.88
C SER A 913 -35.77 7.77 13.21
N ASN A 914 -36.90 7.67 13.89
CA ASN A 914 -38.14 7.09 13.35
C ASN A 914 -38.00 5.67 12.78
N ASN A 915 -37.02 4.90 13.26
CA ASN A 915 -36.85 3.51 12.84
C ASN A 915 -37.83 2.62 13.61
N THR A 916 -38.34 1.57 12.96
CA THR A 916 -39.40 0.70 13.52
C THR A 916 -38.96 -0.76 13.53
N ALA A 917 -38.81 -1.33 14.72
CA ALA A 917 -38.54 -2.75 14.94
C ALA A 917 -39.78 -3.50 15.46
N ILE A 918 -39.96 -4.77 15.08
CA ILE A 918 -41.07 -5.60 15.59
C ILE A 918 -40.77 -6.16 16.99
N ALA A 919 -39.50 -6.49 17.27
CA ALA A 919 -39.04 -7.08 18.53
C ALA A 919 -38.16 -6.08 19.30
N GLY A 920 -36.83 -6.15 19.18
CA GLY A 920 -35.89 -5.36 19.99
C GLY A 920 -35.18 -4.23 19.23
N GLY A 921 -35.00 -3.07 19.88
CA GLY A 921 -34.08 -2.03 19.43
C GLY A 921 -34.54 -1.27 18.19
N GLY A 922 -35.46 -0.32 18.37
CA GLY A 922 -36.01 0.47 17.26
C GLY A 922 -34.92 1.26 16.55
N GLY A 923 -34.09 2.00 17.29
CA GLY A 923 -32.90 2.67 16.76
C GLY A 923 -31.75 1.69 16.53
N ALA A 924 -31.33 0.98 17.58
CA ALA A 924 -30.21 0.03 17.49
C ALA A 924 -30.41 -1.22 18.38
N CYS A 925 -29.82 -2.35 18.00
CA CYS A 925 -29.87 -3.59 18.77
C CYS A 925 -28.49 -4.25 18.84
N ALA A 926 -28.08 -4.72 20.02
CA ALA A 926 -26.77 -5.35 20.26
C ALA A 926 -25.56 -4.53 19.78
N ALA A 927 -25.72 -3.21 19.63
CA ALA A 927 -24.71 -2.33 19.04
C ALA A 927 -23.93 -1.54 20.11
N THR A 928 -22.75 -1.06 19.73
CA THR A 928 -21.96 -0.12 20.55
C THR A 928 -22.08 1.30 20.00
N LEU A 929 -22.62 2.23 20.78
CA LEU A 929 -22.91 3.59 20.33
C LEU A 929 -22.11 4.62 21.13
N HIS A 930 -21.52 5.59 20.45
CA HIS A 930 -20.75 6.69 21.02
C HIS A 930 -21.31 8.03 20.54
N ARG A 931 -21.71 8.91 21.46
CA ARG A 931 -22.26 10.25 21.14
C ARG A 931 -23.42 10.24 20.12
N CYS A 932 -24.19 9.17 20.12
CA CYS A 932 -25.31 9.01 19.18
C CYS A 932 -26.60 9.64 19.72
N ARG A 933 -27.50 9.99 18.80
CA ARG A 933 -28.86 10.47 19.13
C ARG A 933 -29.90 9.47 18.62
N LEU A 934 -30.70 8.92 19.52
CA LEU A 934 -31.76 7.96 19.22
C LEU A 934 -33.10 8.63 19.52
N VAL A 935 -33.81 9.04 18.46
CA VAL A 935 -34.99 9.91 18.57
C VAL A 935 -36.21 9.34 17.85
N GLY A 936 -37.36 9.21 18.52
CA GLY A 936 -38.62 8.86 17.85
C GLY A 936 -38.70 7.42 17.31
N ASN A 937 -37.83 6.52 17.76
CA ASN A 937 -37.81 5.13 17.29
C ASN A 937 -38.85 4.27 18.02
N THR A 938 -39.31 3.20 17.37
CA THR A 938 -40.37 2.32 17.88
C THR A 938 -39.93 0.86 17.90
N ALA A 939 -40.20 0.13 18.99
CA ALA A 939 -39.96 -1.31 19.11
C ALA A 939 -40.98 -2.00 20.04
N ASN A 940 -40.89 -3.31 20.24
CA ASN A 940 -41.59 -3.98 21.35
C ASN A 940 -40.75 -3.88 22.64
N GLU A 941 -39.45 -4.10 22.53
CA GLU A 941 -38.48 -3.91 23.61
C GLU A 941 -37.40 -2.90 23.20
N GLY A 942 -37.16 -1.86 24.00
CA GLY A 942 -36.06 -0.94 23.73
C GLY A 942 -36.33 -0.04 22.52
N GLY A 943 -37.26 0.92 22.65
CA GLY A 943 -37.67 1.79 21.54
C GLY A 943 -36.47 2.49 20.89
N GLY A 944 -35.58 3.05 21.70
CA GLY A 944 -34.28 3.56 21.27
C GLY A 944 -33.27 2.42 21.02
N ALA A 945 -32.88 1.71 22.07
CA ALA A 945 -31.88 0.64 21.98
C ALA A 945 -32.28 -0.66 22.71
N GLY A 946 -31.97 -1.81 22.13
CA GLY A 946 -32.16 -3.14 22.72
C GLY A 946 -30.84 -3.92 22.83
N GLY A 947 -30.34 -4.19 24.04
CA GLY A 947 -29.01 -4.76 24.25
C GLY A 947 -27.88 -3.81 23.85
N GLY A 948 -26.64 -4.30 23.92
CA GLY A 948 -25.44 -3.52 23.56
C GLY A 948 -25.04 -2.47 24.58
N THR A 949 -24.22 -1.51 24.15
CA THR A 949 -23.57 -0.53 25.03
C THR A 949 -23.66 0.88 24.46
N LEU A 950 -24.10 1.83 25.28
CA LEU A 950 -24.20 3.23 24.91
C LEU A 950 -23.24 4.08 25.74
N TYR A 951 -22.44 4.90 25.07
CA TYR A 951 -21.54 5.89 25.67
C TYR A 951 -21.95 7.28 25.24
N THR A 952 -22.26 8.13 26.22
CA THR A 952 -22.46 9.56 25.98
C THR A 952 -23.60 9.85 24.98
N CYS A 953 -24.65 9.02 24.99
CA CYS A 953 -25.74 9.08 24.01
C CYS A 953 -26.97 9.83 24.55
N VAL A 954 -27.74 10.40 23.63
CA VAL A 954 -29.07 10.97 23.91
C VAL A 954 -30.15 10.03 23.38
N VAL A 955 -31.02 9.53 24.27
CA VAL A 955 -32.12 8.63 23.94
C VAL A 955 -33.44 9.32 24.29
N MET A 956 -34.16 9.77 23.28
CA MET A 956 -35.28 10.68 23.44
C MET A 956 -36.52 10.29 22.62
N ASP A 957 -37.70 10.46 23.21
CA ASP A 957 -39.00 10.33 22.53
C ASP A 957 -39.22 9.00 21.80
N ASN A 958 -38.58 7.92 22.27
CA ASN A 958 -38.75 6.59 21.70
C ASN A 958 -39.94 5.86 22.37
N THR A 959 -40.57 4.94 21.64
CA THR A 959 -41.75 4.20 22.09
C THR A 959 -41.51 2.69 22.07
N ALA A 960 -41.89 1.99 23.14
CA ALA A 960 -41.91 0.51 23.16
C ALA A 960 -43.03 -0.08 24.03
N ASP A 961 -43.18 -1.40 24.07
CA ASP A 961 -44.00 -2.05 25.10
C ASP A 961 -43.25 -2.08 26.45
N MET A 962 -41.97 -2.46 26.40
CA MET A 962 -41.07 -2.46 27.55
C MET A 962 -39.77 -1.72 27.22
N GLY A 963 -39.29 -0.85 28.11
CA GLY A 963 -38.04 -0.13 27.86
C GLY A 963 -38.19 0.92 26.76
N GLY A 964 -39.03 1.96 26.96
CA GLY A 964 -39.29 2.98 25.94
C GLY A 964 -38.01 3.55 25.33
N GLY A 965 -37.06 3.92 26.19
CA GLY A 965 -35.71 4.34 25.79
C GLY A 965 -34.81 3.16 25.48
N VAL A 966 -34.46 2.37 26.50
CA VAL A 966 -33.52 1.24 26.36
C VAL A 966 -34.02 -0.03 27.04
N ALA A 967 -33.71 -1.20 26.47
CA ALA A 967 -33.98 -2.50 27.06
C ALA A 967 -32.71 -3.37 27.10
N SER A 968 -32.35 -3.97 28.23
CA SER A 968 -31.21 -4.89 28.39
C SER A 968 -29.84 -4.35 27.94
N ALA A 969 -29.69 -3.03 27.83
CA ALA A 969 -28.47 -2.36 27.37
C ALA A 969 -27.67 -1.78 28.55
N GLU A 970 -26.36 -1.70 28.38
CA GLU A 970 -25.49 -0.93 29.26
C GLU A 970 -25.46 0.53 28.79
N SER A 971 -25.55 1.49 29.71
CA SER A 971 -25.53 2.91 29.36
C SER A 971 -24.58 3.66 30.28
N TYR A 972 -23.63 4.37 29.70
CA TYR A 972 -22.59 5.12 30.38
C TYR A 972 -22.74 6.59 29.99
N ASN A 973 -22.96 7.46 30.98
CA ASN A 973 -23.07 8.90 30.77
C ASN A 973 -24.11 9.27 29.71
N CYS A 974 -25.29 8.63 29.71
CA CYS A 974 -26.35 8.89 28.74
C CYS A 974 -27.47 9.76 29.32
N THR A 975 -28.19 10.47 28.45
CA THR A 975 -29.42 11.19 28.81
C THR A 975 -30.62 10.49 28.16
N ILE A 976 -31.45 9.84 28.98
CA ILE A 976 -32.59 9.01 28.59
C ILE A 976 -33.88 9.69 29.07
N VAL A 977 -34.56 10.41 28.18
CA VAL A 977 -35.70 11.28 28.54
C VAL A 977 -36.86 11.24 27.55
N GLY A 978 -38.08 11.49 28.01
CA GLY A 978 -39.26 11.61 27.12
C GLY A 978 -39.70 10.33 26.44
N ASN A 979 -39.14 9.18 26.80
CA ASN A 979 -39.49 7.91 26.18
C ASN A 979 -40.78 7.33 26.81
N GLU A 980 -41.53 6.56 26.02
CA GLU A 980 -42.82 5.97 26.38
C GLU A 980 -42.78 4.44 26.32
N ALA A 981 -43.28 3.78 27.38
CA ALA A 981 -43.51 2.34 27.40
C ALA A 981 -44.98 1.99 27.71
N THR A 982 -45.62 1.12 26.93
CA THR A 982 -47.02 0.75 27.23
C THR A 982 -47.18 -0.13 28.48
N SER A 983 -46.12 -0.85 28.89
CA SER A 983 -46.12 -1.74 30.06
C SER A 983 -45.17 -1.26 31.18
N PHE A 984 -43.85 -1.39 31.01
CA PHE A 984 -42.89 -1.13 32.09
C PHE A 984 -41.63 -0.39 31.61
N GLY A 985 -41.05 0.45 32.47
CA GLY A 985 -39.70 0.99 32.25
C GLY A 985 -39.63 1.96 31.07
N GLY A 986 -40.37 3.06 31.10
CA GLY A 986 -40.35 4.09 30.05
C GLY A 986 -38.93 4.54 29.68
N GLY A 987 -38.06 4.75 30.68
CA GLY A 987 -36.64 5.01 30.45
C GLY A 987 -35.84 3.75 30.13
N THR A 988 -35.77 2.81 31.10
CA THR A 988 -35.02 1.56 30.96
C THR A 988 -35.77 0.33 31.49
N PHE A 989 -35.62 -0.80 30.79
CA PHE A 989 -36.06 -2.14 31.20
C PHE A 989 -34.86 -3.09 31.21
N TRP A 990 -34.51 -3.71 32.34
CA TRP A 990 -33.31 -4.59 32.48
C TRP A 990 -31.95 -3.98 32.11
N GLY A 991 -31.88 -2.66 31.87
CA GLY A 991 -30.62 -1.98 31.59
C GLY A 991 -29.80 -1.70 32.86
N THR A 992 -28.53 -1.34 32.66
CA THR A 992 -27.59 -0.99 33.74
C THR A 992 -27.00 0.41 33.58
N PRO A 993 -27.80 1.49 33.66
CA PRO A 993 -27.29 2.85 33.52
C PRO A 993 -26.27 3.23 34.61
N ARG A 994 -25.19 3.90 34.20
CA ARG A 994 -24.14 4.45 35.06
C ARG A 994 -23.84 5.90 34.70
N ASN A 995 -23.79 6.79 35.69
CA ASN A 995 -23.66 8.25 35.46
C ASN A 995 -24.72 8.81 34.49
N CYS A 996 -25.92 8.23 34.45
CA CYS A 996 -26.95 8.60 33.48
C CYS A 996 -28.04 9.49 34.07
N ILE A 997 -28.65 10.32 33.23
CA ILE A 997 -29.93 10.96 33.51
C ILE A 997 -31.03 10.06 32.95
N VAL A 998 -31.95 9.59 33.80
CA VAL A 998 -33.11 8.79 33.39
C VAL A 998 -34.36 9.45 33.97
N TYR A 999 -34.96 10.37 33.22
CA TYR A 999 -35.99 11.28 33.75
C TYR A 999 -37.06 11.61 32.71
N TYR A 1000 -38.22 12.12 33.13
CA TYR A 1000 -39.32 12.53 32.24
C TYR A 1000 -39.88 11.45 31.30
N ASN A 1001 -39.59 10.17 31.56
CA ASN A 1001 -40.16 9.06 30.80
C ASN A 1001 -41.56 8.69 31.31
N THR A 1002 -42.35 8.03 30.46
CA THR A 1002 -43.73 7.61 30.76
C THR A 1002 -43.91 6.10 30.60
N ALA A 1003 -44.67 5.48 31.50
CA ALA A 1003 -45.03 4.07 31.42
C ALA A 1003 -46.26 3.75 32.27
N PHE A 1004 -46.91 2.60 32.03
CA PHE A 1004 -47.98 2.11 32.90
C PHE A 1004 -47.50 1.86 34.34
N ALA A 1005 -46.30 1.29 34.51
CA ALA A 1005 -45.64 1.16 35.81
C ALA A 1005 -44.11 1.31 35.70
N SER A 1006 -43.47 1.75 36.79
CA SER A 1006 -42.01 1.92 36.87
C SER A 1006 -41.46 2.82 35.75
N VAL A 1007 -41.98 4.05 35.68
CA VAL A 1007 -41.76 5.06 34.62
C VAL A 1007 -40.32 5.21 34.12
N ASN A 1008 -39.32 5.30 35.01
CA ASN A 1008 -37.94 5.52 34.58
C ASN A 1008 -37.11 4.25 34.53
N ALA A 1009 -37.29 3.29 35.44
CA ALA A 1009 -36.49 2.06 35.48
C ALA A 1009 -37.28 0.88 36.04
N TYR A 1010 -37.20 -0.27 35.38
CA TYR A 1010 -37.74 -1.55 35.87
C TYR A 1010 -36.74 -2.69 35.68
N PHE A 1011 -36.48 -3.44 36.76
CA PHE A 1011 -35.46 -4.51 36.83
C PHE A 1011 -34.03 -4.11 36.39
N GLY A 1012 -33.72 -2.81 36.37
CA GLY A 1012 -32.37 -2.31 36.13
C GLY A 1012 -31.60 -2.07 37.43
N TRP A 1013 -30.26 -2.10 37.36
CA TRP A 1013 -29.38 -1.73 38.46
C TRP A 1013 -28.65 -0.43 38.11
N LEU A 1014 -29.07 0.69 38.71
CA LEU A 1014 -28.55 2.02 38.38
C LEU A 1014 -27.40 2.39 39.32
N THR A 1015 -26.34 3.00 38.79
CA THR A 1015 -25.23 3.51 39.61
C THR A 1015 -24.95 4.97 39.30
N ASN A 1016 -24.96 5.82 40.33
CA ASN A 1016 -24.70 7.25 40.23
C ASN A 1016 -25.58 7.98 39.18
N CYS A 1017 -26.87 7.65 39.16
CA CYS A 1017 -27.82 8.17 38.19
C CYS A 1017 -28.81 9.17 38.79
N CYS A 1018 -29.26 10.12 37.95
CA CYS A 1018 -30.33 11.05 38.25
C CYS A 1018 -31.68 10.48 37.75
N SER A 1019 -32.54 10.03 38.66
CA SER A 1019 -33.82 9.38 38.32
C SER A 1019 -34.85 9.48 39.44
N SER A 1020 -36.14 9.42 39.10
CA SER A 1020 -37.26 9.49 40.08
C SER A 1020 -38.37 8.47 39.76
N PRO A 1021 -38.94 7.73 40.73
CA PRO A 1021 -38.53 7.64 42.14
C PRO A 1021 -37.10 7.06 42.28
N LEU A 1022 -36.53 7.12 43.50
CA LEU A 1022 -35.17 6.62 43.75
C LEU A 1022 -35.04 5.17 43.29
N PRO A 1023 -34.18 4.86 42.29
CA PRO A 1023 -34.08 3.52 41.72
C PRO A 1023 -33.20 2.60 42.57
N ASP A 1024 -33.36 1.29 42.38
CA ASP A 1024 -32.47 0.27 42.95
C ASP A 1024 -31.04 0.45 42.43
N GLY A 1025 -30.05 0.28 43.32
CA GLY A 1025 -28.62 0.39 43.03
C GLY A 1025 -27.86 1.29 44.01
N THR A 1026 -26.78 1.93 43.55
CA THR A 1026 -25.85 2.69 44.42
C THR A 1026 -25.69 4.14 43.97
N ASP A 1027 -25.56 5.06 44.92
CA ASP A 1027 -25.23 6.48 44.71
C ASP A 1027 -26.21 7.26 43.79
N ASN A 1028 -27.43 6.78 43.60
CA ASN A 1028 -28.45 7.45 42.81
C ASN A 1028 -29.12 8.62 43.56
N PHE A 1029 -29.63 9.61 42.82
CA PHE A 1029 -30.31 10.78 43.38
C PHE A 1029 -31.54 11.20 42.56
N ILE A 1030 -32.46 11.94 43.19
CA ILE A 1030 -33.82 12.20 42.66
C ILE A 1030 -34.10 13.64 42.20
N THR A 1031 -33.18 14.56 42.48
CA THR A 1031 -33.35 15.98 42.16
C THR A 1031 -33.36 16.17 40.63
N ALA A 1032 -34.41 16.79 40.10
CA ALA A 1032 -34.60 16.91 38.66
C ALA A 1032 -33.39 17.58 37.96
N PRO A 1033 -32.97 17.09 36.77
CA PRO A 1033 -31.68 17.42 36.15
C PRO A 1033 -31.56 18.84 35.57
N ARG A 1034 -32.64 19.64 35.52
CA ARG A 1034 -32.69 21.03 35.00
C ARG A 1034 -31.95 21.21 33.65
N MET A 1035 -32.70 21.01 32.57
CA MET A 1035 -32.20 21.13 31.18
C MET A 1035 -32.56 22.47 30.56
N VAL A 1036 -31.80 22.91 29.55
CA VAL A 1036 -31.97 24.19 28.86
C VAL A 1036 -33.35 24.32 28.21
N ASP A 1037 -33.72 23.40 27.32
CA ASP A 1037 -35.01 23.42 26.62
C ASP A 1037 -35.45 22.02 26.18
N TYR A 1038 -35.78 21.19 27.18
CA TYR A 1038 -36.24 19.82 26.97
C TYR A 1038 -37.43 19.73 26.00
N ALA A 1039 -38.36 20.69 26.04
CA ALA A 1039 -39.56 20.67 25.21
C ALA A 1039 -39.27 20.77 23.70
N ASN A 1040 -38.12 21.35 23.34
CA ASN A 1040 -37.63 21.45 21.96
C ASN A 1040 -36.43 20.52 21.68
N GLY A 1041 -36.13 19.58 22.58
CA GLY A 1041 -35.10 18.57 22.40
C GLY A 1041 -33.68 18.98 22.81
N ASP A 1042 -33.50 20.13 23.46
CA ASP A 1042 -32.21 20.56 24.03
C ASP A 1042 -32.07 20.10 25.49
N VAL A 1043 -31.25 19.06 25.66
CA VAL A 1043 -31.03 18.40 26.96
C VAL A 1043 -29.69 18.74 27.60
N ARG A 1044 -29.04 19.82 27.15
CA ARG A 1044 -27.87 20.38 27.85
C ARG A 1044 -28.26 20.83 29.25
N LEU A 1045 -27.30 20.79 30.17
CA LEU A 1045 -27.51 21.15 31.57
C LEU A 1045 -27.55 22.67 31.75
N LEU A 1046 -28.46 23.15 32.61
CA LEU A 1046 -28.42 24.53 33.10
C LEU A 1046 -27.36 24.68 34.20
N SER A 1047 -26.83 25.89 34.37
CA SER A 1047 -25.78 26.21 35.36
C SER A 1047 -26.10 25.87 36.83
N ASN A 1048 -27.37 25.63 37.15
CA ASN A 1048 -27.84 25.23 38.47
C ASN A 1048 -28.34 23.79 38.52
N SER A 1049 -27.96 22.97 37.54
CA SER A 1049 -28.30 21.54 37.48
C SER A 1049 -27.65 20.78 38.64
N PRO A 1050 -28.38 19.86 39.29
CA PRO A 1050 -27.80 18.96 40.28
C PRO A 1050 -26.88 17.89 39.66
N CYS A 1051 -26.81 17.78 38.33
CA CYS A 1051 -26.02 16.78 37.63
C CYS A 1051 -24.57 17.21 37.36
N ILE A 1052 -24.24 18.49 37.57
CA ILE A 1052 -22.91 19.05 37.32
C ILE A 1052 -21.92 18.56 38.39
N ASN A 1053 -20.77 18.03 37.98
CA ASN A 1053 -19.67 17.51 38.80
C ASN A 1053 -20.08 16.49 39.86
N THR A 1054 -21.05 15.62 39.54
CA THR A 1054 -21.57 14.59 40.46
C THR A 1054 -21.35 13.15 39.99
N GLY A 1055 -20.79 12.98 38.79
CA GLY A 1055 -20.52 11.69 38.20
C GLY A 1055 -19.32 10.96 38.83
N THR A 1056 -19.04 9.76 38.31
CA THR A 1056 -17.84 8.99 38.66
C THR A 1056 -16.96 8.82 37.43
N ASN A 1057 -15.71 9.29 37.50
CA ASN A 1057 -14.77 9.15 36.40
C ASN A 1057 -14.42 7.69 36.14
N GLN A 1058 -14.28 7.33 34.87
CA GLN A 1058 -13.94 5.98 34.41
C GLN A 1058 -12.78 6.06 33.42
N ALA A 1059 -12.01 4.98 33.28
CA ALA A 1059 -10.80 4.97 32.46
C ALA A 1059 -11.06 5.34 30.98
N TRP A 1060 -12.21 4.96 30.42
CA TRP A 1060 -12.57 5.28 29.03
C TRP A 1060 -12.84 6.76 28.78
N MET A 1061 -13.02 7.58 29.83
CA MET A 1061 -13.33 9.00 29.71
C MET A 1061 -12.10 9.87 29.42
N ALA A 1062 -10.89 9.34 29.62
CA ALA A 1062 -9.66 10.06 29.33
C ALA A 1062 -9.60 10.40 27.83
N GLY A 1063 -9.51 11.69 27.48
CA GLY A 1063 -9.54 12.18 26.10
C GLY A 1063 -10.89 12.01 25.37
N ALA A 1064 -11.94 11.52 26.04
CA ALA A 1064 -13.26 11.40 25.44
C ALA A 1064 -13.95 12.77 25.34
N ARG A 1065 -14.84 12.91 24.34
CA ARG A 1065 -15.65 14.11 24.12
C ARG A 1065 -17.14 13.82 24.28
N ASP A 1066 -17.91 14.85 24.59
CA ASP A 1066 -19.38 14.86 24.61
C ASP A 1066 -19.98 15.12 23.21
N PRO A 1067 -21.31 15.11 23.03
CA PRO A 1067 -21.93 15.29 21.71
C PRO A 1067 -21.76 16.69 21.12
N ASP A 1068 -21.29 17.68 21.89
CA ASP A 1068 -20.93 19.01 21.40
C ASP A 1068 -19.44 19.11 21.06
N GLY A 1069 -18.67 18.04 21.29
CA GLY A 1069 -17.22 18.04 21.12
C GLY A 1069 -16.45 18.53 22.34
N ASN A 1070 -17.10 18.84 23.46
CA ASN A 1070 -16.44 19.28 24.68
C ASN A 1070 -15.76 18.10 25.38
N HIS A 1071 -14.70 18.34 26.15
CA HIS A 1071 -14.05 17.31 26.96
C HIS A 1071 -15.03 16.68 27.95
N ARG A 1072 -14.93 15.36 28.14
CA ARG A 1072 -15.85 14.62 29.00
C ARG A 1072 -15.61 14.82 30.50
N VAL A 1073 -14.45 15.29 30.91
CA VAL A 1073 -14.15 15.58 32.33
C VAL A 1073 -13.61 17.00 32.39
N ILE A 1074 -14.40 17.92 32.92
CA ILE A 1074 -13.99 19.30 33.19
C ILE A 1074 -13.88 19.46 34.71
N LEU A 1075 -12.85 20.14 35.23
CA LEU A 1075 -12.62 20.34 36.67
C LEU A 1075 -12.58 19.05 37.53
N LYS A 1076 -11.97 17.97 37.00
CA LYS A 1076 -11.65 16.70 37.69
C LYS A 1076 -12.82 15.75 37.97
N VAL A 1077 -14.09 16.11 37.76
CA VAL A 1077 -15.23 15.19 37.95
C VAL A 1077 -16.23 15.32 36.80
N VAL A 1078 -16.59 14.20 36.17
CA VAL A 1078 -17.57 14.15 35.08
C VAL A 1078 -19.00 14.52 35.52
N ASP A 1079 -19.78 15.14 34.62
CA ASP A 1079 -21.21 15.35 34.84
C ASP A 1079 -22.03 14.06 34.68
N VAL A 1080 -23.18 13.98 35.33
CA VAL A 1080 -24.18 12.92 35.09
C VAL A 1080 -25.01 13.27 33.86
N GLY A 1081 -25.06 12.39 32.85
CA GLY A 1081 -25.77 12.61 31.58
C GLY A 1081 -24.84 12.75 30.37
N ALA A 1082 -25.43 12.92 29.18
CA ALA A 1082 -24.72 12.93 27.89
C ALA A 1082 -23.85 14.17 27.65
N TYR A 1083 -24.22 15.32 28.19
CA TYR A 1083 -23.48 16.57 27.99
C TYR A 1083 -22.63 16.88 29.21
N GLU A 1084 -21.48 17.50 28.98
CA GLU A 1084 -20.68 18.13 30.01
C GLU A 1084 -21.02 19.64 30.04
N TYR A 1085 -21.22 20.21 31.21
CA TYR A 1085 -21.47 21.63 31.35
C TYR A 1085 -20.17 22.41 31.11
N THR A 1086 -20.14 23.17 30.02
CA THR A 1086 -19.03 24.09 29.76
C THR A 1086 -19.20 25.35 30.59
N TYR A 1087 -18.07 25.92 31.04
CA TYR A 1087 -18.00 27.19 31.77
C TYR A 1087 -17.53 28.29 30.81
N PRO A 1088 -18.41 28.83 29.92
CA PRO A 1088 -17.95 29.59 28.78
C PRO A 1088 -17.35 30.92 29.24
N GLY A 1089 -16.15 31.26 28.75
CA GLY A 1089 -15.42 32.48 29.11
C GLY A 1089 -14.89 32.51 30.55
N MET A 1090 -14.79 31.36 31.23
CA MET A 1090 -14.03 31.24 32.48
C MET A 1090 -12.62 30.72 32.23
N ASP A 1091 -11.69 31.35 32.91
CA ASP A 1091 -10.29 30.99 33.10
C ASP A 1091 -10.14 30.79 34.62
N HIS A 1092 -9.91 29.55 35.06
CA HIS A 1092 -10.05 29.16 36.48
C HIS A 1092 -8.79 29.40 37.30
N ASP A 1093 -7.62 29.40 36.69
CA ASP A 1093 -6.34 29.66 37.36
C ASP A 1093 -5.70 31.01 36.96
N GLY A 1094 -6.29 31.71 35.98
CA GLY A 1094 -5.99 33.09 35.63
C GLY A 1094 -4.78 33.23 34.71
N ASP A 1095 -4.44 32.20 33.95
CA ASP A 1095 -3.26 32.13 33.10
C ASP A 1095 -3.48 32.69 31.67
N GLY A 1096 -4.74 32.99 31.32
CA GLY A 1096 -5.14 33.51 30.02
C GLY A 1096 -5.70 32.47 29.04
N ILE A 1097 -5.82 31.20 29.44
CA ILE A 1097 -6.48 30.14 28.67
C ILE A 1097 -7.90 29.92 29.22
N GLU A 1098 -8.90 29.81 28.34
CA GLU A 1098 -10.24 29.42 28.81
C GLU A 1098 -10.24 27.94 29.21
N THR A 1099 -10.86 27.61 30.35
CA THR A 1099 -10.95 26.25 30.92
C THR A 1099 -11.51 25.20 29.95
N ALA A 1100 -12.21 25.62 28.90
CA ALA A 1100 -12.72 24.72 27.87
C ALA A 1100 -11.59 24.11 26.99
N TYR A 1101 -10.43 24.75 26.91
CA TYR A 1101 -9.28 24.31 26.10
C TYR A 1101 -8.25 23.52 26.93
N GLU A 1102 -8.39 23.52 28.25
CA GLU A 1102 -7.45 22.93 29.20
C GLU A 1102 -7.87 21.51 29.61
N SER A 1103 -7.33 20.52 28.91
CA SER A 1103 -7.79 19.13 29.02
C SER A 1103 -7.25 18.37 30.23
N GLY A 1104 -6.23 18.89 30.92
CA GLY A 1104 -5.56 18.25 32.06
C GLY A 1104 -4.91 16.91 31.74
N THR A 1105 -4.61 16.66 30.46
CA THR A 1105 -4.05 15.38 29.99
C THR A 1105 -2.54 15.28 30.16
N GLY A 1106 -1.85 16.42 30.36
CA GLY A 1106 -0.40 16.50 30.44
C GLY A 1106 0.30 16.28 29.10
N ALA A 1107 -0.40 16.46 27.98
CA ALA A 1107 0.17 16.37 26.64
C ALA A 1107 -0.45 17.44 25.72
N TYR A 1108 0.38 18.32 25.18
CA TYR A 1108 -0.07 19.37 24.28
C TYR A 1108 -0.50 18.83 22.90
N VAL A 1109 -1.76 19.07 22.53
CA VAL A 1109 -2.31 18.67 21.22
C VAL A 1109 -2.48 19.89 20.31
N GLY A 1110 -2.87 21.04 20.86
CA GLY A 1110 -2.98 22.32 20.15
C GLY A 1110 -3.68 23.39 20.99
N SER A 1111 -3.96 24.55 20.40
CA SER A 1111 -4.57 25.69 21.12
C SER A 1111 -6.02 25.48 21.57
N GLU A 1112 -6.71 24.47 21.04
CA GLU A 1112 -8.07 24.09 21.44
C GLU A 1112 -8.09 22.85 22.36
N ASP A 1113 -6.91 22.27 22.65
CA ASP A 1113 -6.67 21.13 23.54
C ASP A 1113 -5.22 21.19 24.02
N THR A 1114 -4.98 22.02 25.03
CA THR A 1114 -3.63 22.42 25.47
C THR A 1114 -2.96 21.38 26.35
N GLY A 1115 -3.70 20.40 26.87
CA GLY A 1115 -3.18 19.42 27.81
C GLY A 1115 -2.91 19.94 29.22
N THR A 1116 -3.06 21.25 29.47
CA THR A 1116 -2.76 21.94 30.73
C THR A 1116 -3.80 21.65 31.81
N ASP A 1117 -3.43 21.66 33.11
CA ASP A 1117 -4.38 21.46 34.22
C ASP A 1117 -5.13 22.79 34.46
N PRO A 1118 -6.47 22.84 34.28
CA PRO A 1118 -7.29 24.07 34.41
C PRO A 1118 -7.34 24.72 35.80
N LEU A 1119 -6.52 24.24 36.72
CA LEU A 1119 -6.42 24.69 38.10
C LEU A 1119 -4.98 25.06 38.48
N VAL A 1120 -4.05 25.01 37.52
CA VAL A 1120 -2.63 25.20 37.71
C VAL A 1120 -2.08 26.04 36.55
N SER A 1121 -1.84 27.32 36.82
CA SER A 1121 -1.40 28.30 35.81
C SER A 1121 -0.02 28.06 35.17
N ASP A 1122 0.68 26.98 35.55
CA ASP A 1122 2.04 26.58 35.12
C ASP A 1122 2.10 25.06 35.29
N THR A 1123 1.64 24.35 34.26
CA THR A 1123 1.35 22.90 34.30
C THR A 1123 2.62 22.08 34.45
N ASP A 1124 3.69 22.42 33.73
CA ASP A 1124 4.93 21.65 33.71
C ASP A 1124 5.97 22.11 34.77
N GLY A 1125 5.72 23.25 35.41
CA GLY A 1125 6.51 23.78 36.51
C GLY A 1125 7.82 24.45 36.10
N ASP A 1126 7.97 24.86 34.84
CA ASP A 1126 9.16 25.53 34.32
C ASP A 1126 9.26 27.02 34.70
N ARG A 1127 8.18 27.56 35.31
CA ARG A 1127 7.98 28.94 35.78
C ARG A 1127 7.53 29.95 34.71
N VAL A 1128 7.13 29.48 33.53
CA VAL A 1128 6.33 30.25 32.57
C VAL A 1128 4.87 29.81 32.72
N GLY A 1129 3.93 30.72 32.56
CA GLY A 1129 2.52 30.35 32.64
C GLY A 1129 2.03 29.78 31.31
N ASP A 1130 1.11 28.83 31.34
CA ASP A 1130 0.74 28.06 30.16
C ASP A 1130 0.21 28.97 29.01
N GLY A 1131 -0.60 29.98 29.34
CA GLY A 1131 -1.06 30.99 28.36
C GLY A 1131 0.07 31.84 27.75
N ASP A 1132 1.12 32.15 28.50
CA ASP A 1132 2.30 32.87 27.99
C ASP A 1132 3.12 31.98 27.05
N GLU A 1133 3.17 30.68 27.32
CA GLU A 1133 3.83 29.68 26.49
C GLU A 1133 3.14 29.47 25.14
N LEU A 1134 1.81 29.37 25.14
CA LEU A 1134 1.04 29.32 23.88
C LEU A 1134 1.26 30.59 23.04
N THR A 1135 1.32 31.74 23.70
CA THR A 1135 1.65 33.01 23.06
C THR A 1135 3.07 32.97 22.47
N ALA A 1136 4.03 32.38 23.18
CA ALA A 1136 5.40 32.18 22.75
C ALA A 1136 5.56 31.10 21.66
N GLY A 1137 4.59 30.19 21.53
CA GLY A 1137 4.65 29.01 20.67
C GLY A 1137 5.52 27.88 21.23
N THR A 1138 5.70 27.83 22.55
CA THR A 1138 6.32 26.71 23.27
C THR A 1138 5.24 25.70 23.72
N ASP A 1139 5.66 24.56 24.27
CA ASP A 1139 4.76 23.46 24.65
C ASP A 1139 4.52 23.53 26.16
N PRO A 1140 3.32 23.92 26.64
CA PRO A 1140 3.05 24.17 28.05
C PRO A 1140 2.95 22.91 28.92
N THR A 1141 3.27 21.74 28.35
CA THR A 1141 3.27 20.46 29.06
C THR A 1141 4.66 19.83 29.13
N GLU A 1142 5.69 20.50 28.61
CA GLU A 1142 7.05 20.00 28.51
C GLU A 1142 8.06 21.06 28.97
N GLY A 1143 8.54 20.96 30.20
CA GLY A 1143 9.42 21.98 30.79
C GLY A 1143 10.81 22.09 30.14
N ALA A 1144 11.14 21.27 29.15
CA ALA A 1144 12.29 21.48 28.26
C ALA A 1144 12.00 22.39 27.04
N SER A 1145 10.73 22.65 26.75
CA SER A 1145 10.22 23.47 25.65
C SER A 1145 9.96 24.90 26.16
N PHE A 1146 11.00 25.72 26.27
CA PHE A 1146 10.87 27.08 26.79
C PHE A 1146 11.72 28.09 26.00
N LEU A 1147 11.47 29.39 26.20
CA LEU A 1147 12.31 30.46 25.65
C LEU A 1147 13.54 30.72 26.53
N GLY A 1148 14.56 29.87 26.42
CA GLY A 1148 15.82 30.01 27.16
C GLY A 1148 16.80 30.98 26.51
N MET A 1149 17.30 31.96 27.27
CA MET A 1149 18.44 32.79 26.87
C MET A 1149 19.76 32.13 27.27
N LEU A 1150 20.69 31.95 26.33
CA LEU A 1150 22.02 31.46 26.63
C LEU A 1150 22.85 32.55 27.32
N LEU A 1151 23.74 32.14 28.23
CA LEU A 1151 24.71 33.06 28.82
C LEU A 1151 25.50 33.76 27.69
N PRO A 1152 25.57 35.11 27.67
CA PRO A 1152 26.32 35.82 26.63
C PRO A 1152 27.78 35.39 26.63
N ALA A 1153 28.30 34.96 25.49
CA ALA A 1153 29.73 34.64 25.33
C ALA A 1153 30.56 35.93 25.36
N THR A 1154 31.74 35.90 26.00
CA THR A 1154 32.64 37.06 26.16
C THR A 1154 33.33 37.52 24.88
N GLN A 1155 33.55 38.85 24.82
CA GLN A 1155 34.27 39.70 23.84
C GLN A 1155 35.42 39.08 23.03
N GLU A 1156 35.35 39.28 21.70
CA GLU A 1156 36.48 39.86 20.96
C GLU A 1156 36.23 41.37 20.73
N ILE A 1157 37.30 42.13 20.85
CA ILE A 1157 37.32 43.54 21.20
C ILE A 1157 37.05 44.40 19.96
N ALA A 1158 35.78 44.75 19.69
CA ALA A 1158 35.37 45.98 18.97
C ALA A 1158 33.85 46.13 18.77
N GLU A 1159 33.01 45.09 18.93
CA GLU A 1159 31.64 45.11 18.36
C GLU A 1159 30.45 44.79 19.29
N GLY A 1160 30.61 44.74 20.63
CA GLY A 1160 29.48 44.61 21.58
C GLY A 1160 29.26 43.21 22.18
N PHE A 1161 28.07 42.94 22.73
CA PHE A 1161 27.70 41.64 23.33
C PHE A 1161 26.79 40.84 22.39
N VAL A 1162 27.13 39.57 22.14
CA VAL A 1162 26.28 38.63 21.39
C VAL A 1162 25.30 38.00 22.35
N VAL A 1163 24.00 38.20 22.08
CA VAL A 1163 22.90 37.64 22.87
C VAL A 1163 22.15 36.64 22.01
N SER A 1164 22.02 35.41 22.51
CA SER A 1164 21.33 34.33 21.81
C SER A 1164 20.25 33.73 22.71
N TRP A 1165 19.09 33.42 22.13
CA TRP A 1165 17.97 32.77 22.81
C TRP A 1165 17.28 31.76 21.89
N GLN A 1166 16.65 30.75 22.49
CA GLN A 1166 15.84 29.78 21.76
C GLN A 1166 14.69 30.49 21.05
N SER A 1167 14.37 30.06 19.83
CA SER A 1167 13.38 30.72 18.98
C SER A 1167 12.45 29.74 18.28
N VAL A 1168 11.21 30.16 18.08
CA VAL A 1168 10.10 29.40 17.50
C VAL A 1168 9.75 30.00 16.14
N GLY A 1169 9.57 29.14 15.13
CA GLY A 1169 9.31 29.57 13.75
C GLY A 1169 8.02 30.40 13.63
N GLY A 1170 8.03 31.40 12.75
CA GLY A 1170 6.85 32.26 12.51
C GLY A 1170 6.60 33.36 13.55
N LYS A 1171 7.46 33.50 14.56
CA LYS A 1171 7.39 34.57 15.56
C LYS A 1171 8.33 35.74 15.24
N TYR A 1172 8.06 36.89 15.85
CA TYR A 1172 8.96 38.04 15.90
C TYR A 1172 9.36 38.31 17.34
N TYR A 1173 10.59 38.76 17.55
CA TYR A 1173 11.14 39.04 18.87
C TYR A 1173 11.59 40.50 19.00
N ARG A 1174 11.60 40.99 20.23
CA ARG A 1174 12.33 42.19 20.63
C ARG A 1174 13.36 41.84 21.69
N LEU A 1175 14.57 42.37 21.53
CA LEU A 1175 15.64 42.25 22.50
C LEU A 1175 15.76 43.57 23.27
N GLU A 1176 15.70 43.48 24.60
CA GLU A 1176 15.83 44.61 25.50
C GLU A 1176 16.98 44.39 26.48
N ARG A 1177 17.49 45.50 27.02
CA ARG A 1177 18.58 45.53 27.98
C ARG A 1177 18.26 46.42 29.17
N SER A 1178 18.78 46.05 30.34
CA SER A 1178 18.86 46.88 31.54
C SER A 1178 20.25 46.80 32.16
N THR A 1179 20.67 47.83 32.90
CA THR A 1179 21.89 47.80 33.73
C THR A 1179 21.60 47.36 35.17
N ASN A 1180 20.33 47.17 35.52
CA ASN A 1180 19.88 46.73 36.83
C ASN A 1180 18.67 45.80 36.66
N LEU A 1181 18.81 44.54 37.08
CA LEU A 1181 17.74 43.53 36.98
C LEU A 1181 16.45 43.93 37.73
N ALA A 1182 16.56 44.80 38.75
CA ALA A 1182 15.41 45.33 39.48
C ALA A 1182 14.77 46.57 38.85
N SER A 1183 15.30 47.07 37.72
CA SER A 1183 14.76 48.17 36.94
C SER A 1183 14.10 47.65 35.65
N ALA A 1184 13.17 48.42 35.10
CA ALA A 1184 12.52 48.05 33.84
C ALA A 1184 13.53 47.98 32.68
N PHE A 1185 13.25 47.09 31.72
CA PHE A 1185 14.06 46.88 30.52
C PHE A 1185 13.75 47.95 29.47
N ASP A 1186 14.04 49.21 29.80
CA ASP A 1186 13.60 50.38 29.02
C ASP A 1186 14.48 50.67 27.79
N PHE A 1187 15.56 49.91 27.59
CA PHE A 1187 16.44 50.04 26.45
C PHE A 1187 16.19 48.92 25.44
N VAL A 1188 15.50 49.24 24.34
CA VAL A 1188 15.31 48.31 23.22
C VAL A 1188 16.59 48.25 22.39
N VAL A 1189 17.25 47.09 22.37
CA VAL A 1189 18.42 46.83 21.52
C VAL A 1189 17.98 46.71 20.07
N GLN A 1190 16.94 45.91 19.83
CA GLN A 1190 16.36 45.70 18.52
C GLN A 1190 14.92 45.17 18.67
N SER A 1191 14.03 45.54 17.76
CA SER A 1191 12.63 45.06 17.66
C SER A 1191 12.40 44.43 16.29
N ASN A 1192 11.25 43.78 16.10
CA ASN A 1192 10.85 43.13 14.85
C ASN A 1192 11.92 42.16 14.31
N ILE A 1193 12.52 41.38 15.22
CA ILE A 1193 13.55 40.40 14.90
C ILE A 1193 12.82 39.12 14.43
N PRO A 1194 12.85 38.78 13.13
CA PRO A 1194 12.20 37.55 12.67
C PRO A 1194 12.87 36.32 13.28
N ALA A 1195 12.07 35.32 13.64
CA ALA A 1195 12.58 34.08 14.21
C ALA A 1195 13.54 33.37 13.25
N THR A 1196 14.65 32.84 13.78
CA THR A 1196 15.57 31.94 13.08
C THR A 1196 15.76 30.65 13.87
N PRO A 1197 14.76 29.75 13.91
CA PRO A 1197 14.85 28.53 14.70
C PRO A 1197 16.09 27.70 14.38
N VAL A 1198 16.69 27.01 15.35
CA VAL A 1198 16.25 26.88 16.75
C VAL A 1198 16.70 28.03 17.66
N MET A 1199 17.49 28.99 17.18
CA MET A 1199 18.11 30.04 18.00
C MET A 1199 18.20 31.38 17.25
N ASN A 1200 17.67 32.45 17.84
CA ASN A 1200 17.97 33.81 17.39
C ASN A 1200 19.26 34.30 18.04
N THR A 1201 20.01 35.10 17.30
CA THR A 1201 21.24 35.75 17.80
C THR A 1201 21.27 37.20 17.33
N VAL A 1202 21.49 38.12 18.27
CA VAL A 1202 21.64 39.55 18.00
C VAL A 1202 22.86 40.09 18.73
N THR A 1203 23.64 40.92 18.04
CA THR A 1203 24.79 41.62 18.61
C THR A 1203 24.39 43.01 19.09
N ASP A 1204 24.41 43.24 20.39
CA ASP A 1204 24.25 44.56 21.00
C ASP A 1204 25.56 45.35 20.94
N THR A 1205 25.77 46.05 19.83
CA THR A 1205 26.91 46.94 19.59
C THR A 1205 26.93 48.17 20.50
N THR A 1206 25.82 48.47 21.18
CA THR A 1206 25.67 49.66 22.04
C THR A 1206 26.12 49.43 23.49
N ALA A 1207 26.31 48.17 23.90
CA ALA A 1207 26.83 47.81 25.22
C ALA A 1207 28.36 47.96 25.27
N SER A 1208 28.86 49.20 25.20
CA SER A 1208 30.30 49.50 25.26
C SER A 1208 30.75 49.78 26.70
N GLY A 1209 31.33 48.78 27.38
CA GLY A 1209 31.91 48.94 28.73
C GLY A 1209 31.89 47.67 29.59
N TRP A 1210 32.45 47.73 30.79
CA TRP A 1210 32.35 46.64 31.77
C TRP A 1210 30.97 46.72 32.46
N GLY A 1211 30.17 45.66 32.34
CA GLY A 1211 28.79 45.56 32.85
C GLY A 1211 28.66 45.62 34.39
N PRO A 1212 27.45 45.43 34.94
CA PRO A 1212 26.52 44.39 34.49
C PRO A 1212 25.49 44.87 33.45
N TYR A 1213 25.28 44.03 32.42
CA TYR A 1213 24.18 44.16 31.47
C TYR A 1213 23.27 42.95 31.63
N PHE A 1214 21.98 43.19 31.73
CA PHE A 1214 20.93 42.17 31.77
C PHE A 1214 20.13 42.28 30.49
N TYR A 1215 19.80 41.13 29.89
CA TYR A 1215 19.03 41.06 28.65
C TYR A 1215 17.73 40.29 28.86
N ARG A 1216 16.70 40.67 28.10
CA ARG A 1216 15.43 39.95 27.99
C ARG A 1216 14.99 39.96 26.53
N ALA A 1217 14.59 38.80 26.03
CA ALA A 1217 13.89 38.69 24.76
C ALA A 1217 12.38 38.58 25.06
N GLY A 1218 11.57 39.36 24.35
CA GLY A 1218 10.11 39.27 24.39
C GLY A 1218 9.57 38.91 23.02
N VAL A 1219 8.51 38.11 22.97
CA VAL A 1219 7.76 37.82 21.74
C VAL A 1219 6.92 39.06 21.38
N GLU A 1220 6.94 39.44 20.12
CA GLU A 1220 6.09 40.51 19.59
C GLU A 1220 4.79 39.93 19.00
N PRO A 1221 3.66 40.64 19.11
CA PRO A 1221 2.37 40.23 18.55
C PRO A 1221 2.37 40.05 17.03
#